data_AF-A0A3M0WKD4-F1
#
_entry.id   AF-A0A3M0WKD4-F1
#
_cell.length_a   1.000
_cell.length_b   1.000
_cell.length_c   1.000
_cell.angle_alpha   90.00
_cell.angle_beta   90.00
_cell.angle_gamma   90.00
#
_symmetry.space_group_name_H-M   'P 1'
#
loop_
_entity.id
_entity.type
_entity.pdbx_description
1 polymer ?
#
loop_
_entity_poly.entity_id
_entity_poly.type
_entity_poly.pdbx_seq_one_letter_code
_entity_poly.pdbx_strand_id
1 'polypeptide(L)'
;MSNRVTNDLKKSELISVNTESSFSVEIHNLIKKYKPRKIIETGTHLGTGTTQIIIEGLINAGISDAEFHTIEVNPNFYELAIGNLLENDLLDYVKLHNGISIPRNLLPSPEEIEEITIKNIKELDIFVDHAEVDRAKKYHEETNFAQVEDDLLGKILKIFNYEPDFLLLDSAGHMGFIEFSYIINKLKKECVIALDDVNHVKHYETVKYIKQDDRFKIITESDEKFGFCIVEFKPDESKIEKIEISEKSLPQKIVAIALLEHIGDIIACEPVARKVRQLHPDSHLVWVVREEYEDLLKFNPFIDEVLTVKCLTEWILLRDSGIFEYYYDLHINERICPTCKIPLKKSFGRKEIDAIQYFDYGGLLEAFSQGAGLPILSERPNLYINRETKERIDKIGLPQEYILIHAQSNEKIKDWEESKWAELVEKLNKFTNIPIVEIGSESILENFPNVEFINLCGEFSIVESCEVIRRASLFIGIDSFPAHAARASNIYSLIILGEYRNFKTYNPFGKLNDDENIKILRAVEGGPENVPVDAVLFEVQKAFEYLSQNPPQRNLIYYEEHSNNQLKSKLAEKEFDLLALYLPQFHPIPENDKWWGKGFTEWTNVAKAKPLFPGHYQPHLPSELGFYDLRLDEVRELQAKLASEYGLSGFIYYHYWFNGKLLLEKPMEKLYENTNITLPYCAAWANENWTRRWDGDEQEILMQQNYGGLRDIINHYFYLLRFFNDKRYYKIDGKPVFFIYRPSKVKYLEELLSTWNYLALHSGFNGIYFIAMKTSFENLPKGFWIEKGFDNEMIFQPGYGSVQKLHNLKDVAEFGATDNLNTKAYVLDYEEAAELMSDELNESDPQIGCVTPSWDNTARRSKFGAYILHNSTPQKYNVWLKKELRRISTRKGRKLSVINAWNEWAEGNHLEPDHKFGKGYLQETLYAYASGMVYLAMNEALNK
;
A
#
# COMPACT_ATOMS: atom_id res chain seq x y z
N MET A 1 30.93 33.74 -44.34
CA MET A 1 32.12 33.93 -45.19
C MET A 1 33.33 34.20 -44.32
N SER A 2 34.24 33.23 -44.20
CA SER A 2 35.67 33.37 -44.54
C SER A 2 36.50 32.24 -43.90
N ASN A 3 36.95 31.33 -44.76
CA ASN A 3 38.22 30.58 -44.78
C ASN A 3 38.72 29.89 -43.49
N ARG A 4 38.80 28.55 -43.52
CA ARG A 4 40.01 27.72 -43.80
C ARG A 4 39.70 26.23 -43.51
N VAL A 5 40.38 25.19 -44.00
CA VAL A 5 41.12 24.84 -45.22
C VAL A 5 41.17 23.30 -45.18
N THR A 6 40.93 22.62 -46.30
CA THR A 6 41.26 21.19 -46.49
C THR A 6 42.77 21.00 -46.68
N ASN A 7 43.30 19.92 -46.09
CA ASN A 7 44.60 19.28 -46.33
C ASN A 7 45.89 19.96 -45.82
N ASP A 8 46.85 19.10 -45.47
CA ASP A 8 48.25 19.33 -45.09
C ASP A 8 48.55 19.76 -43.64
N LEU A 9 48.38 18.83 -42.70
CA LEU A 9 49.29 18.74 -41.55
C LEU A 9 50.14 17.49 -41.72
N LYS A 10 51.46 17.70 -41.82
CA LYS A 10 52.45 16.64 -41.93
C LYS A 10 52.25 15.63 -40.80
N LYS A 11 52.47 14.35 -41.13
CA LYS A 11 52.63 13.22 -40.19
C LYS A 11 53.73 13.44 -39.12
N SER A 12 54.37 14.61 -39.09
CA SER A 12 55.49 15.01 -38.22
C SER A 12 55.10 15.91 -37.04
N GLU A 13 53.80 16.13 -36.79
CA GLU A 13 53.30 16.81 -35.57
C GLU A 13 52.40 15.88 -34.72
N LEU A 14 52.56 14.57 -34.89
CA LEU A 14 52.14 13.59 -33.88
C LEU A 14 53.19 13.65 -32.79
N ILE A 15 53.03 14.52 -31.79
CA ILE A 15 53.89 14.50 -30.61
C ILE A 15 53.60 13.18 -29.91
N SER A 16 54.47 12.20 -30.07
CA SER A 16 54.49 11.00 -29.24
C SER A 16 54.61 11.44 -27.78
N VAL A 17 53.77 10.89 -26.89
CA VAL A 17 53.96 11.03 -25.44
C VAL A 17 55.33 10.45 -25.10
N ASN A 18 56.33 11.32 -24.97
CA ASN A 18 57.68 11.00 -24.54
C ASN A 18 57.93 11.65 -23.18
N THR A 19 59.06 11.33 -22.55
CA THR A 19 59.45 11.80 -21.21
C THR A 19 59.64 13.33 -21.11
N GLU A 20 59.56 14.06 -22.23
CA GLU A 20 59.65 15.53 -22.29
C GLU A 20 58.30 16.20 -22.62
N SER A 21 57.20 15.44 -22.71
CA SER A 21 55.85 15.97 -22.99
C SER A 21 55.27 16.75 -21.79
N SER A 22 54.35 17.69 -22.06
CA SER A 22 53.66 18.43 -20.99
C SER A 22 52.88 17.51 -20.04
N PHE A 23 52.34 16.41 -20.58
CA PHE A 23 51.70 15.36 -19.78
C PHE A 23 52.69 14.68 -18.82
N SER A 24 53.90 14.32 -19.31
CA SER A 24 54.95 13.74 -18.47
C SER A 24 55.35 14.66 -17.30
N VAL A 25 55.51 15.96 -17.59
CA VAL A 25 55.83 16.97 -16.57
C VAL A 25 54.74 17.06 -15.51
N GLU A 26 53.47 17.05 -15.89
CA GLU A 26 52.34 17.10 -14.95
C GLU A 26 52.20 15.82 -14.11
N ILE A 27 52.40 14.65 -14.71
CA ILE A 27 52.44 13.37 -13.96
C ILE A 27 53.60 13.35 -12.96
N HIS A 28 54.80 13.81 -13.33
CA HIS A 28 55.93 13.90 -12.41
C HIS A 28 55.66 14.90 -11.26
N ASN A 29 55.06 16.05 -11.56
CA ASN A 29 54.65 17.03 -10.55
C ASN A 29 53.60 16.45 -9.59
N LEU A 30 52.62 15.72 -10.11
CA LEU A 30 51.58 15.03 -9.34
C LEU A 30 52.21 13.98 -8.43
N ILE A 31 53.07 13.11 -8.95
CA ILE A 31 53.77 12.08 -8.15
C ILE A 31 54.60 12.75 -7.04
N LYS A 32 55.32 13.83 -7.34
CA LYS A 32 56.09 14.58 -6.34
C LYS A 32 55.21 15.22 -5.26
N LYS A 33 54.02 15.69 -5.63
CA LYS A 33 53.07 16.35 -4.73
C LYS A 33 52.31 15.36 -3.84
N TYR A 34 51.71 14.33 -4.43
CA TYR A 34 50.81 13.40 -3.74
C TYR A 34 51.51 12.14 -3.22
N LYS A 35 52.71 11.81 -3.73
CA LYS A 35 53.51 10.65 -3.36
C LYS A 35 52.70 9.33 -3.29
N PRO A 36 51.99 8.96 -4.38
CA PRO A 36 51.09 7.82 -4.36
C PRO A 36 51.82 6.50 -4.08
N ARG A 37 51.18 5.59 -3.35
CA ARG A 37 51.69 4.25 -3.02
C ARG A 37 50.89 3.12 -3.67
N LYS A 38 49.61 3.34 -3.94
CA LYS A 38 48.72 2.40 -4.61
C LYS A 38 48.31 2.97 -5.96
N ILE A 39 48.89 2.43 -7.04
CA ILE A 39 48.76 3.00 -8.39
C ILE A 39 48.15 1.96 -9.31
N ILE A 40 47.14 2.35 -10.08
CA ILE A 40 46.58 1.51 -11.15
C ILE A 40 46.55 2.30 -12.46
N GLU A 41 46.96 1.66 -13.55
CA GLU A 41 46.92 2.17 -14.92
C GLU A 41 46.16 1.20 -15.85
N THR A 42 45.42 1.73 -16.82
CA THR A 42 44.87 0.96 -17.96
C THR A 42 45.45 1.49 -19.27
N GLY A 43 46.45 0.81 -19.85
CA GLY A 43 47.09 1.23 -21.11
C GLY A 43 48.60 1.01 -21.19
N THR A 44 49.08 -0.20 -20.91
CA THR A 44 50.53 -0.48 -20.96
C THR A 44 51.09 -0.49 -22.38
N HIS A 45 50.31 -0.86 -23.41
CA HIS A 45 50.66 -0.99 -24.83
C HIS A 45 52.10 -1.46 -25.12
N LEU A 46 53.08 -0.55 -25.19
CA LEU A 46 54.50 -0.89 -25.46
C LEU A 46 55.41 -0.85 -24.21
N GLY A 47 54.90 -0.45 -23.05
CA GLY A 47 55.64 -0.25 -21.80
C GLY A 47 56.45 1.05 -21.76
N THR A 48 56.63 1.73 -22.90
CA THR A 48 57.50 2.91 -23.07
C THR A 48 56.76 4.25 -23.10
N GLY A 49 55.46 4.24 -22.78
CA GLY A 49 54.61 5.44 -22.72
C GLY A 49 54.31 5.88 -21.28
N THR A 50 53.03 5.96 -20.95
CA THR A 50 52.48 6.32 -19.63
C THR A 50 53.07 5.48 -18.49
N THR A 51 53.21 4.17 -18.69
CA THR A 51 53.84 3.26 -17.72
C THR A 51 55.26 3.68 -17.36
N GLN A 52 56.11 3.97 -18.35
CA GLN A 52 57.49 4.42 -18.13
C GLN A 52 57.53 5.79 -17.44
N ILE A 53 56.66 6.72 -17.84
CA ILE A 53 56.55 8.05 -17.25
C ILE A 53 56.23 7.97 -15.75
N ILE A 54 55.30 7.09 -15.35
CA ILE A 54 54.97 6.86 -13.93
C ILE A 54 56.18 6.29 -13.19
N ILE A 55 56.85 5.26 -13.71
CA ILE A 55 57.99 4.62 -13.06
C ILE A 55 59.14 5.62 -12.85
N GLU A 56 59.51 6.38 -13.89
CA GLU A 56 60.53 7.41 -13.79
C GLU A 56 60.15 8.51 -12.78
N GLY A 57 58.88 8.90 -12.73
CA GLY A 57 58.35 9.84 -11.75
C GLY A 57 58.51 9.34 -10.31
N LEU A 58 58.25 8.06 -10.07
CA LEU A 58 58.43 7.42 -8.76
C LEU A 58 59.91 7.34 -8.37
N ILE A 59 60.78 6.93 -9.30
CA ILE A 59 62.24 6.87 -9.09
C ILE A 59 62.79 8.27 -8.75
N ASN A 60 62.44 9.28 -9.54
CA ASN A 60 62.87 10.67 -9.34
C ASN A 60 62.34 11.27 -8.03
N ALA A 61 61.17 10.84 -7.56
CA ALA A 61 60.61 11.24 -6.28
C ALA A 61 61.16 10.44 -5.08
N GLY A 62 62.02 9.44 -5.31
CA GLY A 62 62.57 8.56 -4.28
C GLY A 62 61.54 7.61 -3.67
N ILE A 63 60.56 7.18 -4.46
CA ILE A 63 59.46 6.29 -4.06
C ILE A 63 59.77 4.88 -4.58
N SER A 64 60.27 4.00 -3.72
CA SER A 64 60.65 2.62 -4.08
C SER A 64 59.66 1.55 -3.57
N ASP A 65 58.69 1.94 -2.75
CA ASP A 65 57.71 1.10 -2.06
C ASP A 65 56.29 1.23 -2.62
N ALA A 66 56.12 1.85 -3.80
CA ALA A 66 54.83 1.93 -4.46
C ALA A 66 54.46 0.58 -5.09
N GLU A 67 53.21 0.16 -4.90
CA GLU A 67 52.60 -0.97 -5.59
C GLU A 67 51.88 -0.45 -6.83
N PHE A 68 52.50 -0.65 -7.99
CA PHE A 68 52.01 -0.19 -9.29
C PHE A 68 51.51 -1.35 -10.13
N HIS A 69 50.23 -1.30 -10.52
CA HIS A 69 49.60 -2.26 -11.41
C HIS A 69 49.22 -1.60 -12.73
N THR A 70 49.46 -2.27 -13.85
CA THR A 70 49.06 -1.80 -15.19
C THR A 70 48.41 -2.92 -15.99
N ILE A 71 47.40 -2.58 -16.79
CA ILE A 71 46.59 -3.54 -17.56
C ILE A 71 46.81 -3.31 -19.06
N GLU A 72 47.09 -4.39 -19.79
CA GLU A 72 47.11 -4.44 -21.25
C GLU A 72 46.09 -5.46 -21.77
N VAL A 73 45.17 -5.02 -22.62
CA VAL A 73 44.06 -5.84 -23.13
C VAL A 73 44.52 -6.77 -24.25
N ASN A 74 45.42 -6.33 -25.13
CA ASN A 74 45.91 -7.10 -26.26
C ASN A 74 47.11 -7.99 -25.87
N PRO A 75 46.99 -9.32 -25.94
CA PRO A 75 48.06 -10.23 -25.57
C PRO A 75 49.38 -10.01 -26.32
N ASN A 76 49.32 -9.56 -27.59
CA ASN A 76 50.54 -9.32 -28.37
C ASN A 76 51.33 -8.11 -27.85
N PHE A 77 50.61 -7.08 -27.42
CA PHE A 77 51.21 -5.88 -26.84
C PHE A 77 51.69 -6.12 -25.42
N TYR A 78 50.98 -6.96 -24.65
CA TYR A 78 51.43 -7.40 -23.34
C TYR A 78 52.82 -8.07 -23.37
N GLU A 79 53.04 -9.03 -24.28
CA GLU A 79 54.34 -9.69 -24.44
C GLU A 79 55.44 -8.71 -24.85
N LEU A 80 55.12 -7.76 -25.74
CA LEU A 80 56.05 -6.73 -26.19
C LEU A 80 56.41 -5.74 -25.06
N ALA A 81 55.43 -5.33 -24.24
CA ALA A 81 55.64 -4.46 -23.10
C ALA A 81 56.55 -5.10 -22.05
N ILE A 82 56.41 -6.41 -21.77
CA ILE A 82 57.32 -7.15 -20.89
C ILE A 82 58.76 -7.06 -21.42
N GLY A 83 58.96 -7.33 -22.72
CA GLY A 83 60.28 -7.25 -23.35
C GLY A 83 60.91 -5.85 -23.22
N ASN A 84 60.16 -4.81 -23.58
CA ASN A 84 60.64 -3.44 -23.53
C ASN A 84 60.95 -2.96 -22.10
N LEU A 85 60.10 -3.30 -21.12
CA LEU A 85 60.35 -2.94 -19.72
C LEU A 85 61.55 -3.68 -19.13
N LEU A 86 61.76 -4.94 -19.55
CA LEU A 86 62.94 -5.71 -19.14
C LEU A 86 64.22 -5.14 -19.75
N GLU A 87 64.21 -4.75 -21.04
CA GLU A 87 65.36 -4.14 -21.72
C GLU A 87 65.78 -2.79 -21.11
N ASN A 88 64.86 -2.09 -20.44
CA ASN A 88 65.11 -0.79 -19.80
C ASN A 88 65.28 -0.89 -18.26
N ASP A 89 65.39 -2.10 -17.69
CA ASP A 89 65.48 -2.33 -16.24
C ASP A 89 64.30 -1.75 -15.42
N LEU A 90 63.11 -1.67 -16.03
CA LEU A 90 61.90 -1.07 -15.43
C LEU A 90 60.87 -2.11 -14.96
N LEU A 91 60.98 -3.38 -15.39
CA LEU A 91 59.97 -4.41 -15.12
C LEU A 91 59.73 -4.65 -13.62
N ASP A 92 60.77 -4.54 -12.78
CA ASP A 92 60.66 -4.76 -11.34
C ASP A 92 59.83 -3.69 -10.60
N TYR A 93 59.52 -2.57 -11.26
CA TYR A 93 58.77 -1.45 -10.67
C TYR A 93 57.26 -1.53 -10.91
N VAL A 94 56.78 -2.50 -11.70
CA VAL A 94 55.38 -2.56 -12.12
C VAL A 94 54.87 -4.00 -12.26
N LYS A 95 53.63 -4.25 -11.86
CA LYS A 95 52.92 -5.53 -12.06
C LYS A 95 52.02 -5.42 -13.29
N LEU A 96 52.42 -6.06 -14.38
CA LEU A 96 51.64 -6.09 -15.62
C LEU A 96 50.58 -7.20 -15.56
N HIS A 97 49.39 -6.91 -16.07
CA HIS A 97 48.28 -7.87 -16.18
C HIS A 97 47.77 -7.89 -17.62
N ASN A 98 47.50 -9.08 -18.16
CA ASN A 98 46.86 -9.23 -19.47
C ASN A 98 45.39 -9.62 -19.34
N GLY A 99 44.50 -8.81 -19.89
CA GLY A 99 43.07 -9.10 -19.91
C GLY A 99 42.20 -7.86 -20.00
N ILE A 100 40.89 -8.07 -20.05
CA ILE A 100 39.90 -7.00 -20.17
C ILE A 100 39.84 -6.24 -18.85
N SER A 101 40.01 -4.93 -18.92
CA SER A 101 40.03 -4.05 -17.76
C SER A 101 38.71 -4.09 -16.98
N ILE A 102 37.57 -4.17 -17.69
CA ILE A 102 36.22 -4.22 -17.13
C ILE A 102 35.57 -5.61 -17.36
N PRO A 103 34.44 -5.93 -16.69
CA PRO A 103 33.65 -7.11 -16.99
C PRO A 103 33.24 -7.19 -18.47
N ARG A 104 33.37 -8.38 -19.08
CA ARG A 104 33.15 -8.57 -20.53
C ARG A 104 31.73 -8.23 -20.99
N ASN A 105 30.75 -8.37 -20.11
CA ASN A 105 29.35 -8.02 -20.39
C ASN A 105 29.09 -6.50 -20.44
N LEU A 106 30.07 -5.67 -20.06
CA LEU A 106 30.02 -4.20 -20.21
C LEU A 106 30.69 -3.71 -21.51
N LEU A 107 31.26 -4.61 -22.31
CA LEU A 107 31.85 -4.25 -23.59
C LEU A 107 30.74 -3.86 -24.59
N PRO A 108 30.87 -2.71 -25.25
CA PRO A 108 29.90 -2.30 -26.25
C PRO A 108 29.98 -3.21 -27.48
N SER A 109 28.82 -3.55 -28.03
CA SER A 109 28.67 -4.19 -29.33
C SER A 109 29.19 -3.29 -30.46
N PRO A 110 29.58 -3.86 -31.62
CA PRO A 110 29.94 -3.06 -32.79
C PRO A 110 28.85 -2.04 -33.17
N GLU A 111 27.58 -2.38 -33.01
CA GLU A 111 26.45 -1.47 -33.29
C GLU A 111 26.38 -0.29 -32.31
N GLU A 112 26.65 -0.52 -31.02
CA GLU A 112 26.73 0.55 -30.01
C GLU A 112 27.93 1.46 -30.27
N ILE A 113 29.09 0.88 -30.61
CA ILE A 113 30.27 1.66 -30.98
C ILE A 113 29.99 2.51 -32.23
N GLU A 114 29.24 1.99 -33.21
CA GLU A 114 28.83 2.73 -34.41
C GLU A 114 27.93 3.94 -34.07
N GLU A 115 26.95 3.76 -33.17
CA GLU A 115 26.10 4.88 -32.73
C GLU A 115 26.87 5.94 -31.95
N ILE A 116 27.84 5.54 -31.14
CA ILE A 116 28.68 6.44 -30.32
C ILE A 116 29.72 7.17 -31.19
N THR A 117 30.31 6.49 -32.17
CA THR A 117 31.49 6.99 -32.91
C THR A 117 31.20 7.53 -34.32
N ILE A 118 30.02 7.25 -34.91
CA ILE A 118 29.70 7.63 -36.31
C ILE A 118 28.44 8.51 -36.41
N LYS A 119 27.31 8.14 -35.76
CA LYS A 119 26.02 8.83 -36.01
C LYS A 119 25.78 10.09 -35.17
N ASN A 120 26.40 10.21 -34.00
CA ASN A 120 26.06 11.24 -33.00
C ASN A 120 27.13 12.32 -32.76
N ILE A 121 28.29 12.27 -33.42
CA ILE A 121 29.32 13.29 -33.28
C ILE A 121 28.92 14.52 -34.12
N LYS A 122 28.34 15.53 -33.47
CA LYS A 122 27.91 16.80 -34.09
C LYS A 122 28.97 17.90 -34.07
N GLU A 123 30.08 17.70 -33.37
CA GLU A 123 31.16 18.68 -33.22
C GLU A 123 32.38 18.27 -34.05
N LEU A 124 32.94 19.21 -34.78
CA LEU A 124 33.96 19.01 -35.82
C LEU A 124 35.39 18.75 -35.28
N ASP A 125 35.59 18.53 -33.98
CA ASP A 125 36.92 18.55 -33.34
C ASP A 125 37.29 17.27 -32.52
N ILE A 126 36.68 16.10 -32.79
CA ILE A 126 37.01 14.84 -32.07
C ILE A 126 37.95 13.96 -32.92
N PHE A 127 39.03 13.44 -32.31
CA PHE A 127 39.96 12.50 -32.95
C PHE A 127 39.45 11.05 -32.95
N VAL A 128 39.75 10.32 -34.03
CA VAL A 128 39.38 8.91 -34.27
C VAL A 128 40.48 8.18 -35.05
N ASP A 129 40.79 6.94 -34.67
CA ASP A 129 41.96 6.17 -35.17
C ASP A 129 41.68 5.36 -36.46
N HIS A 130 40.42 5.24 -36.86
CA HIS A 130 40.01 4.43 -38.02
C HIS A 130 39.11 5.16 -39.01
N ALA A 131 39.21 4.76 -40.28
CA ALA A 131 38.33 5.20 -41.35
C ALA A 131 36.87 4.78 -41.09
N GLU A 132 35.94 5.63 -41.51
CA GLU A 132 34.50 5.59 -41.16
C GLU A 132 33.80 4.26 -41.49
N VAL A 133 34.19 3.58 -42.58
CA VAL A 133 33.45 2.40 -43.09
C VAL A 133 33.60 1.14 -42.22
N ASP A 134 34.64 1.05 -41.38
CA ASP A 134 34.91 -0.14 -40.54
C ASP A 134 35.29 0.22 -39.09
N ARG A 135 35.08 1.46 -38.66
CA ARG A 135 35.60 2.00 -37.40
C ARG A 135 35.10 1.22 -36.18
N ALA A 136 33.79 1.00 -36.10
CA ALA A 136 33.18 0.35 -34.95
C ALA A 136 33.58 -1.11 -34.78
N LYS A 137 33.71 -1.81 -35.91
CA LYS A 137 34.20 -3.19 -35.95
C LYS A 137 35.65 -3.29 -35.46
N LYS A 138 36.52 -2.37 -35.86
CA LYS A 138 37.94 -2.37 -35.45
C LYS A 138 38.12 -2.08 -33.96
N TYR A 139 37.42 -1.09 -33.41
CA TYR A 139 37.45 -0.83 -31.96
C TYR A 139 36.91 -2.00 -31.13
N HIS A 140 35.88 -2.71 -31.63
CA HIS A 140 35.41 -3.93 -30.99
C HIS A 140 36.48 -5.05 -31.05
N GLU A 141 37.15 -5.23 -32.19
CA GLU A 141 38.23 -6.23 -32.35
C GLU A 141 39.44 -5.93 -31.44
N GLU A 142 39.72 -4.66 -31.14
CA GLU A 142 40.82 -4.23 -30.27
C GLU A 142 40.54 -4.43 -28.76
N THR A 143 39.30 -4.75 -28.38
CA THR A 143 38.89 -4.98 -26.98
C THR A 143 38.33 -6.37 -26.70
N ASN A 144 37.87 -7.08 -27.71
CA ASN A 144 37.14 -8.34 -27.54
C ASN A 144 38.03 -9.57 -27.78
N PHE A 145 38.96 -9.83 -26.87
CA PHE A 145 39.76 -11.06 -26.89
C PHE A 145 39.06 -12.16 -26.08
N ALA A 146 38.61 -13.23 -26.76
CA ALA A 146 37.81 -14.29 -26.13
C ALA A 146 38.56 -15.15 -25.10
N GLN A 147 39.90 -15.16 -25.15
CA GLN A 147 40.74 -16.09 -24.36
C GLN A 147 41.44 -15.45 -23.15
N VAL A 148 41.16 -14.17 -22.87
CA VAL A 148 41.77 -13.44 -21.74
C VAL A 148 40.79 -13.26 -20.58
N GLU A 149 41.31 -13.10 -19.38
CA GLU A 149 40.52 -12.80 -18.17
C GLU A 149 39.84 -11.43 -18.28
N ASP A 150 38.71 -11.21 -17.60
CA ASP A 150 37.99 -9.93 -17.54
C ASP A 150 37.93 -9.34 -16.13
N ASP A 151 37.46 -8.09 -16.02
CA ASP A 151 37.36 -7.33 -14.76
C ASP A 151 38.68 -7.18 -13.98
N LEU A 152 39.81 -7.03 -14.69
CA LEU A 152 41.10 -6.86 -14.03
C LEU A 152 41.17 -5.58 -13.18
N LEU A 153 40.56 -4.48 -13.64
CA LEU A 153 40.50 -3.23 -12.92
C LEU A 153 39.71 -3.38 -11.61
N GLY A 154 38.58 -4.09 -11.61
CA GLY A 154 37.81 -4.39 -10.40
C GLY A 154 38.55 -5.31 -9.44
N LYS A 155 39.28 -6.32 -9.97
CA LYS A 155 40.11 -7.23 -9.16
C LYS A 155 41.26 -6.49 -8.49
N ILE A 156 41.97 -5.62 -9.21
CA ILE A 156 43.07 -4.82 -8.65
C ILE A 156 42.55 -3.80 -7.64
N LEU A 157 41.42 -3.12 -7.93
CA LEU A 157 40.77 -2.26 -6.94
C LEU A 157 40.47 -3.01 -5.65
N LYS A 158 39.99 -4.26 -5.73
CA LYS A 158 39.74 -5.10 -4.55
C LYS A 158 41.03 -5.40 -3.75
N ILE A 159 42.17 -5.60 -4.41
CA ILE A 159 43.49 -5.75 -3.74
C ILE A 159 43.79 -4.51 -2.90
N PHE A 160 43.49 -3.32 -3.42
CA PHE A 160 43.66 -2.05 -2.70
C PHE A 160 42.52 -1.69 -1.75
N ASN A 161 41.58 -2.60 -1.49
CA ASN A 161 40.34 -2.35 -0.74
C ASN A 161 39.51 -1.18 -1.30
N TYR A 162 39.58 -0.97 -2.62
CA TYR A 162 38.94 0.12 -3.35
C TYR A 162 39.43 1.52 -2.95
N GLU A 163 40.65 1.60 -2.45
CA GLU A 163 41.29 2.85 -2.01
C GLU A 163 42.65 3.05 -2.71
N PRO A 164 42.70 3.17 -4.05
CA PRO A 164 43.91 3.60 -4.75
C PRO A 164 44.24 5.06 -4.43
N ASP A 165 45.52 5.43 -4.51
CA ASP A 165 45.96 6.82 -4.38
C ASP A 165 45.94 7.53 -5.73
N PHE A 166 46.29 6.80 -6.80
CA PHE A 166 46.39 7.33 -8.16
C PHE A 166 45.87 6.32 -9.20
N LEU A 167 45.02 6.80 -10.10
CA LEU A 167 44.47 6.07 -11.22
C LEU A 167 44.80 6.79 -12.52
N LEU A 168 45.39 6.10 -13.49
CA LEU A 168 45.54 6.59 -14.86
C LEU A 168 44.69 5.74 -15.79
N LEU A 169 43.77 6.35 -16.51
CA LEU A 169 42.97 5.69 -17.54
C LEU A 169 43.44 6.15 -18.92
N ASP A 170 44.11 5.27 -19.65
CA ASP A 170 44.55 5.48 -21.04
C ASP A 170 43.70 4.63 -22.03
N SER A 171 42.51 4.22 -21.56
CA SER A 171 41.53 3.40 -22.28
C SER A 171 42.16 2.15 -22.90
N ALA A 172 42.12 1.03 -22.19
CA ALA A 172 42.63 -0.21 -22.76
C ALA A 172 41.69 -0.67 -23.91
N GLY A 173 41.97 -0.23 -25.14
CA GLY A 173 41.12 -0.43 -26.33
C GLY A 173 39.89 0.51 -26.40
N HIS A 174 40.07 1.82 -26.22
CA HIS A 174 39.00 2.81 -26.47
C HIS A 174 37.79 2.76 -25.52
N MET A 175 37.87 2.01 -24.41
CA MET A 175 36.83 1.88 -23.37
C MET A 175 36.82 3.00 -22.33
N GLY A 176 37.49 4.13 -22.58
CA GLY A 176 37.89 5.08 -21.54
C GLY A 176 36.74 5.57 -20.65
N PHE A 177 35.62 5.97 -21.24
CA PHE A 177 34.43 6.39 -20.50
C PHE A 177 33.77 5.25 -19.71
N ILE A 178 33.85 4.02 -20.22
CA ILE A 178 33.28 2.83 -19.57
C ILE A 178 34.15 2.43 -18.38
N GLU A 179 35.48 2.41 -18.54
CA GLU A 179 36.43 2.21 -17.45
C GLU A 179 36.19 3.24 -16.34
N PHE A 180 36.12 4.52 -16.71
CA PHE A 180 35.87 5.61 -15.76
C PHE A 180 34.54 5.43 -15.02
N SER A 181 33.45 5.17 -15.75
CA SER A 181 32.11 4.99 -15.16
C SER A 181 32.06 3.76 -14.25
N TYR A 182 32.77 2.69 -14.62
CA TYR A 182 32.87 1.46 -13.85
C TYR A 182 33.55 1.65 -12.50
N ILE A 183 34.61 2.46 -12.44
CA ILE A 183 35.40 2.64 -11.22
C ILE A 183 34.84 3.68 -10.26
N ILE A 184 34.18 4.74 -10.75
CA ILE A 184 33.94 5.92 -9.93
C ILE A 184 32.99 5.68 -8.74
N ASN A 185 32.10 4.71 -8.86
CA ASN A 185 31.16 4.34 -7.80
C ASN A 185 31.71 3.25 -6.88
N LYS A 186 32.93 2.74 -7.13
CA LYS A 186 33.60 1.72 -6.31
C LYS A 186 34.63 2.32 -5.36
N LEU A 187 35.20 3.47 -5.70
CA LEU A 187 36.24 4.14 -4.92
C LEU A 187 35.69 4.57 -3.54
N LYS A 188 36.39 4.16 -2.48
CA LYS A 188 36.01 4.43 -1.08
C LYS A 188 36.77 5.59 -0.45
N LYS A 189 37.85 6.04 -1.08
CA LYS A 189 38.70 7.14 -0.60
C LYS A 189 38.98 8.16 -1.70
N GLU A 190 39.33 9.38 -1.30
CA GLU A 190 39.87 10.40 -2.20
C GLU A 190 41.02 9.82 -3.04
N CYS A 191 40.94 10.03 -4.35
CA CYS A 191 41.89 9.49 -5.32
C CYS A 191 42.17 10.54 -6.38
N VAL A 192 43.41 10.60 -6.87
CA VAL A 192 43.74 11.40 -8.05
C VAL A 192 43.51 10.54 -9.29
N ILE A 193 42.81 11.08 -10.29
CA ILE A 193 42.52 10.38 -11.55
C ILE A 193 43.11 11.20 -12.70
N ALA A 194 43.93 10.57 -13.53
CA ALA A 194 44.44 11.12 -14.79
C ALA A 194 43.77 10.41 -15.97
N LEU A 195 43.34 11.18 -16.96
CA LEU A 195 42.78 10.72 -18.22
C LEU A 195 43.72 11.15 -19.34
N ASP A 196 44.11 10.21 -20.19
CA ASP A 196 44.88 10.48 -21.41
C ASP A 196 43.95 10.57 -22.64
N ASP A 197 44.38 11.26 -23.70
CA ASP A 197 43.63 11.52 -24.93
C ASP A 197 42.18 12.01 -24.72
N VAL A 198 41.96 13.07 -23.94
CA VAL A 198 40.60 13.55 -23.62
C VAL A 198 39.85 14.16 -24.81
N ASN A 199 40.56 14.54 -25.88
CA ASN A 199 39.97 15.00 -27.14
C ASN A 199 39.67 13.84 -28.11
N HIS A 200 39.94 12.60 -27.70
CA HIS A 200 39.55 11.39 -28.41
C HIS A 200 38.17 10.92 -27.94
N VAL A 201 37.43 10.22 -28.82
CA VAL A 201 36.09 9.69 -28.51
C VAL A 201 36.04 8.78 -27.27
N LYS A 202 37.21 8.27 -26.85
CA LYS A 202 37.39 7.38 -25.67
C LYS A 202 37.11 8.09 -24.34
N HIS A 203 37.47 9.37 -24.19
CA HIS A 203 37.34 10.12 -22.92
C HIS A 203 36.60 11.46 -23.03
N TYR A 204 36.20 11.88 -24.23
CA TYR A 204 35.47 13.14 -24.44
C TYR A 204 34.19 13.26 -23.56
N GLU A 205 33.37 12.21 -23.47
CA GLU A 205 32.18 12.20 -22.59
C GLU A 205 32.56 12.11 -21.10
N THR A 206 33.74 11.56 -20.78
CA THR A 206 34.26 11.52 -19.40
C THR A 206 34.51 12.93 -18.87
N VAL A 207 35.12 13.80 -19.69
CA VAL A 207 35.42 15.18 -19.28
C VAL A 207 34.15 16.01 -19.12
N LYS A 208 33.13 15.80 -19.96
CA LYS A 208 31.82 16.46 -19.77
C LYS A 208 31.18 16.06 -18.44
N TYR A 209 31.23 14.78 -18.08
CA TYR A 209 30.71 14.29 -16.81
C TYR A 209 31.45 14.90 -15.63
N ILE A 210 32.79 14.91 -15.65
CA ILE A 210 33.64 15.52 -14.62
C ILE A 210 33.28 17.00 -14.39
N LYS A 211 33.02 17.76 -15.46
CA LYS A 211 32.69 19.19 -15.36
C LYS A 211 31.31 19.48 -14.74
N GLN A 212 30.47 18.46 -14.58
CA GLN A 212 29.09 18.58 -14.07
C GLN A 212 28.89 17.94 -12.69
N ASP A 213 29.91 17.26 -12.14
CA ASP A 213 29.81 16.51 -10.90
C ASP A 213 30.75 17.09 -9.83
N ASP A 214 30.15 17.61 -8.75
CA ASP A 214 30.85 18.30 -7.66
C ASP A 214 31.81 17.41 -6.86
N ARG A 215 31.80 16.09 -7.07
CA ARG A 215 32.79 15.16 -6.51
C ARG A 215 34.17 15.32 -7.13
N PHE A 216 34.27 16.01 -8.26
CA PHE A 216 35.52 16.21 -8.98
C PHE A 216 36.01 17.65 -8.90
N LYS A 217 37.33 17.77 -8.78
CA LYS A 217 38.02 19.04 -8.89
C LYS A 217 39.15 18.91 -9.88
N ILE A 218 39.04 19.64 -10.99
CA ILE A 218 40.08 19.65 -12.04
C ILE A 218 41.36 20.29 -11.49
N ILE A 219 42.45 19.55 -11.54
CA ILE A 219 43.81 20.01 -11.18
C ILE A 219 44.42 20.72 -12.39
N THR A 220 44.38 20.07 -13.56
CA THR A 220 44.93 20.60 -14.81
C THR A 220 44.23 19.94 -16.01
N GLU A 221 44.12 20.68 -17.10
CA GLU A 221 43.65 20.23 -18.42
C GLU A 221 44.55 20.82 -19.50
N SER A 222 44.79 20.05 -20.58
CA SER A 222 45.69 20.45 -21.66
C SER A 222 44.94 20.86 -22.92
N ASP A 223 45.42 21.93 -23.57
CA ASP A 223 45.00 22.39 -24.90
C ASP A 223 45.72 21.65 -26.04
N GLU A 224 46.57 20.66 -25.74
CA GLU A 224 47.26 19.86 -26.76
C GLU A 224 46.29 19.01 -27.60
N LYS A 225 46.74 18.65 -28.80
CA LYS A 225 45.92 18.01 -29.84
C LYS A 225 45.16 16.77 -29.34
N PHE A 226 45.81 15.89 -28.57
CA PHE A 226 45.14 14.73 -27.97
C PHE A 226 44.59 15.03 -26.56
N GLY A 227 45.24 15.93 -25.81
CA GLY A 227 44.79 16.50 -24.55
C GLY A 227 44.79 15.51 -23.38
N PHE A 228 44.94 16.00 -22.15
CA PHE A 228 44.79 15.19 -20.94
C PHE A 228 44.00 15.97 -19.88
N CYS A 229 43.44 15.26 -18.90
CA CYS A 229 42.74 15.87 -17.77
C CYS A 229 43.10 15.15 -16.47
N ILE A 230 43.47 15.91 -15.44
CA ILE A 230 43.80 15.38 -14.12
C ILE A 230 42.85 15.98 -13.09
N VAL A 231 42.25 15.12 -12.26
CA VAL A 231 41.24 15.51 -11.28
C VAL A 231 41.50 14.92 -9.89
N GLU A 232 41.15 15.66 -8.85
CA GLU A 232 40.92 15.10 -7.51
C GLU A 232 39.47 14.60 -7.46
N PHE A 233 39.27 13.33 -7.14
CA PHE A 233 37.96 12.75 -6.90
C PHE A 233 37.74 12.54 -5.41
N LYS A 234 36.56 12.93 -4.92
CA LYS A 234 36.12 12.69 -3.54
C LYS A 234 34.87 11.81 -3.49
N PRO A 235 34.93 10.63 -2.86
CA PRO A 235 33.77 9.76 -2.72
C PRO A 235 32.76 10.31 -1.70
N ASP A 236 31.50 9.96 -1.90
CA ASP A 236 30.38 10.39 -1.04
C ASP A 236 30.36 9.53 0.24
N GLU A 237 30.71 10.16 1.38
CA GLU A 237 30.79 9.51 2.70
C GLU A 237 29.44 8.91 3.16
N SER A 238 28.32 9.30 2.56
CA SER A 238 26.96 8.86 2.94
C SER A 238 26.55 7.46 2.43
N LYS A 239 27.47 6.73 1.76
CA LYS A 239 27.21 5.44 1.09
C LYS A 239 28.00 4.23 1.65
N ILE A 240 28.74 4.38 2.75
CA ILE A 240 29.47 3.27 3.39
C ILE A 240 28.55 2.59 4.43
N GLU A 241 27.79 1.56 4.03
CA GLU A 241 26.91 0.83 4.96
C GLU A 241 27.68 -0.13 5.88
N LYS A 242 27.42 -0.02 7.19
CA LYS A 242 27.58 -1.10 8.18
C LYS A 242 26.23 -1.81 8.31
N ILE A 243 26.18 -3.10 7.98
CA ILE A 243 24.99 -3.93 8.17
C ILE A 243 25.10 -4.62 9.53
N GLU A 244 24.23 -4.24 10.46
CA GLU A 244 23.85 -5.08 11.61
C GLU A 244 22.34 -5.34 11.54
N ILE A 245 21.97 -6.62 11.55
CA ILE A 245 20.59 -7.08 11.60
C ILE A 245 20.21 -7.21 13.08
N SER A 246 19.15 -6.52 13.53
CA SER A 246 18.54 -6.79 14.83
C SER A 246 17.12 -7.32 14.63
N GLU A 247 16.86 -8.53 15.15
CA GLU A 247 15.53 -9.07 15.40
C GLU A 247 14.70 -8.08 16.24
N LYS A 248 13.45 -7.79 15.84
CA LYS A 248 12.49 -7.09 16.71
C LYS A 248 11.03 -7.33 16.34
N SER A 249 10.21 -7.16 17.37
CA SER A 249 8.85 -7.66 17.65
C SER A 249 7.71 -6.81 17.06
N LEU A 250 6.57 -7.46 16.78
CA LEU A 250 5.31 -6.87 16.29
C LEU A 250 4.85 -5.61 17.06
N PRO A 251 4.48 -4.49 16.37
CA PRO A 251 4.15 -3.22 17.01
C PRO A 251 2.65 -2.91 17.04
N GLN A 252 1.89 -3.53 17.95
CA GLN A 252 0.63 -3.00 18.51
C GLN A 252 0.29 -3.79 19.78
N LYS A 253 -0.16 -3.14 20.86
CA LYS A 253 -0.75 -3.86 21.99
C LYS A 253 -2.13 -4.34 21.56
N ILE A 254 -2.22 -5.52 20.95
CA ILE A 254 -3.51 -6.10 20.54
C ILE A 254 -4.09 -6.82 21.75
N VAL A 255 -5.32 -6.46 22.12
CA VAL A 255 -6.05 -7.09 23.21
C VAL A 255 -7.26 -7.81 22.63
N ALA A 256 -7.48 -9.06 22.99
CA ALA A 256 -8.59 -9.85 22.48
C ALA A 256 -9.66 -10.12 23.55
N ILE A 257 -10.92 -10.11 23.16
CA ILE A 257 -12.03 -10.77 23.87
C ILE A 257 -12.48 -11.92 22.98
N ALA A 258 -12.76 -13.09 23.53
CA ALA A 258 -13.24 -14.22 22.74
C ALA A 258 -14.46 -14.88 23.36
N LEU A 259 -15.55 -14.90 22.60
CA LEU A 259 -16.76 -15.68 22.86
C LEU A 259 -17.40 -16.02 21.53
N LEU A 260 -17.09 -17.21 21.00
CA LEU A 260 -17.29 -17.51 19.59
C LEU A 260 -18.72 -17.82 19.19
N GLU A 261 -19.50 -18.35 20.14
CA GLU A 261 -20.76 -19.06 19.87
C GLU A 261 -21.80 -18.75 20.95
N HIS A 262 -23.05 -19.02 20.60
CA HIS A 262 -24.26 -18.71 21.38
C HIS A 262 -24.56 -17.21 21.46
N ILE A 263 -25.47 -16.77 20.59
CA ILE A 263 -25.87 -15.36 20.44
C ILE A 263 -26.30 -14.74 21.78
N GLY A 264 -27.07 -15.47 22.60
CA GLY A 264 -27.50 -15.00 23.91
C GLY A 264 -26.34 -14.71 24.87
N ASP A 265 -25.32 -15.58 24.86
CA ASP A 265 -24.13 -15.44 25.70
C ASP A 265 -23.28 -14.24 25.25
N ILE A 266 -23.15 -14.03 23.94
CA ILE A 266 -22.44 -12.87 23.36
C ILE A 266 -23.10 -11.57 23.79
N ILE A 267 -24.43 -11.47 23.70
CA ILE A 267 -25.18 -10.29 24.17
C ILE A 267 -24.99 -10.11 25.66
N ALA A 268 -25.19 -11.16 26.47
CA ALA A 268 -25.06 -11.10 27.92
C ALA A 268 -23.66 -10.61 28.34
N CYS A 269 -22.63 -10.93 27.56
CA CYS A 269 -21.24 -10.56 27.83
C CYS A 269 -20.78 -9.21 27.25
N GLU A 270 -21.63 -8.45 26.55
CA GLU A 270 -21.27 -7.13 26.02
C GLU A 270 -20.59 -6.19 27.03
N PRO A 271 -20.97 -6.15 28.33
CA PRO A 271 -20.30 -5.32 29.32
C PRO A 271 -18.78 -5.60 29.48
N VAL A 272 -18.32 -6.78 29.06
CA VAL A 272 -16.89 -7.11 29.02
C VAL A 272 -16.14 -6.18 28.08
N ALA A 273 -16.69 -5.81 26.92
CA ALA A 273 -16.02 -4.87 26.01
C ALA A 273 -15.79 -3.50 26.67
N ARG A 274 -16.81 -2.97 27.36
CA ARG A 274 -16.67 -1.73 28.15
C ARG A 274 -15.57 -1.84 29.19
N LYS A 275 -15.56 -2.97 29.92
CA LYS A 275 -14.60 -3.18 30.99
C LYS A 275 -13.17 -3.32 30.47
N VAL A 276 -12.98 -4.09 29.41
CA VAL A 276 -11.66 -4.31 28.81
C VAL A 276 -11.14 -3.03 28.16
N ARG A 277 -11.99 -2.26 27.48
CA ARG A 277 -11.61 -0.91 26.99
C ARG A 277 -11.16 0.01 28.13
N GLN A 278 -11.84 -0.04 29.28
CA GLN A 278 -11.41 0.73 30.45
C GLN A 278 -10.04 0.29 30.98
N LEU A 279 -9.73 -1.01 30.94
CA LEU A 279 -8.44 -1.56 31.38
C LEU A 279 -7.32 -1.26 30.38
N HIS A 280 -7.65 -1.20 29.09
CA HIS A 280 -6.71 -1.00 27.99
C HIS A 280 -7.19 0.12 27.04
N PRO A 281 -7.14 1.39 27.47
CA PRO A 281 -7.69 2.49 26.67
C PRO A 281 -6.98 2.68 25.34
N ASP A 282 -5.66 2.44 25.30
CA ASP A 282 -4.80 2.71 24.15
C ASP A 282 -4.49 1.45 23.30
N SER A 283 -5.16 0.32 23.54
CA SER A 283 -4.98 -0.93 22.78
C SER A 283 -5.93 -1.03 21.60
N HIS A 284 -5.57 -1.83 20.59
CA HIS A 284 -6.53 -2.30 19.58
C HIS A 284 -7.33 -3.46 20.15
N LEU A 285 -8.58 -3.21 20.51
CA LEU A 285 -9.46 -4.20 21.11
C LEU A 285 -10.20 -4.97 20.02
N VAL A 286 -9.85 -6.24 19.89
CA VAL A 286 -10.47 -7.17 18.98
C VAL A 286 -11.47 -8.04 19.73
N TRP A 287 -12.68 -8.21 19.21
CA TRP A 287 -13.58 -9.26 19.69
C TRP A 287 -13.65 -10.38 18.67
N VAL A 288 -13.23 -11.58 19.07
CA VAL A 288 -13.21 -12.78 18.24
C VAL A 288 -14.55 -13.53 18.32
N VAL A 289 -15.19 -13.76 17.18
CA VAL A 289 -16.47 -14.49 17.05
C VAL A 289 -16.50 -15.41 15.82
N ARG A 290 -17.53 -16.25 15.66
CA ARG A 290 -17.84 -16.85 14.35
C ARG A 290 -18.49 -15.82 13.44
N GLU A 291 -18.25 -15.96 12.13
CA GLU A 291 -18.72 -15.04 11.07
C GLU A 291 -20.22 -14.71 11.16
N GLU A 292 -21.05 -15.71 11.44
CA GLU A 292 -22.51 -15.57 11.60
C GLU A 292 -22.93 -14.62 12.75
N TYR A 293 -22.02 -14.22 13.65
CA TYR A 293 -22.28 -13.31 14.76
C TYR A 293 -21.56 -11.95 14.64
N GLU A 294 -20.83 -11.72 13.55
CA GLU A 294 -20.07 -10.48 13.34
C GLU A 294 -20.95 -9.22 13.47
N ASP A 295 -22.12 -9.27 12.84
CA ASP A 295 -23.08 -8.17 12.77
C ASP A 295 -23.60 -7.71 14.14
N LEU A 296 -23.58 -8.59 15.14
CA LEU A 296 -24.01 -8.26 16.51
C LEU A 296 -23.03 -7.32 17.22
N LEU A 297 -21.75 -7.38 16.85
CA LEU A 297 -20.66 -6.69 17.54
C LEU A 297 -20.05 -5.56 16.72
N LYS A 298 -20.19 -5.57 15.38
CA LYS A 298 -19.50 -4.62 14.49
C LYS A 298 -19.82 -3.15 14.77
N PHE A 299 -20.95 -2.85 15.40
CA PHE A 299 -21.37 -1.49 15.78
C PHE A 299 -21.08 -1.13 17.24
N ASN A 300 -20.40 -2.00 17.99
CA ASN A 300 -20.07 -1.75 19.39
C ASN A 300 -18.93 -0.72 19.48
N PRO A 301 -19.14 0.45 20.11
CA PRO A 301 -18.18 1.55 20.14
C PRO A 301 -16.94 1.28 21.00
N PHE A 302 -16.96 0.22 21.80
CA PHE A 302 -15.84 -0.16 22.63
C PHE A 302 -14.89 -1.12 21.92
N ILE A 303 -15.31 -1.74 20.81
CA ILE A 303 -14.54 -2.71 20.02
C ILE A 303 -13.99 -2.01 18.79
N ASP A 304 -12.69 -2.13 18.52
CA ASP A 304 -12.08 -1.56 17.31
C ASP A 304 -12.29 -2.47 16.09
N GLU A 305 -12.35 -3.79 16.33
CA GLU A 305 -12.46 -4.78 15.27
C GLU A 305 -13.15 -6.06 15.75
N VAL A 306 -13.99 -6.62 14.89
CA VAL A 306 -14.53 -7.96 15.07
C VAL A 306 -13.73 -8.91 14.19
N LEU A 307 -13.01 -9.84 14.81
CA LEU A 307 -12.23 -10.84 14.09
C LEU A 307 -13.05 -12.13 13.99
N THR A 308 -13.24 -12.63 12.78
CA THR A 308 -14.01 -13.85 12.56
C THR A 308 -13.10 -15.08 12.45
N VAL A 309 -13.49 -16.16 13.12
CA VAL A 309 -12.83 -17.47 13.06
C VAL A 309 -13.84 -18.55 12.71
N LYS A 310 -13.37 -19.65 12.10
CA LYS A 310 -14.22 -20.75 11.66
C LYS A 310 -14.69 -21.63 12.83
N CYS A 311 -13.85 -21.78 13.86
CA CYS A 311 -14.17 -22.64 15.01
C CYS A 311 -13.32 -22.32 16.26
N LEU A 312 -13.69 -22.93 17.38
CA LEU A 312 -12.96 -22.80 18.66
C LEU A 312 -11.48 -23.19 18.61
N THR A 313 -11.10 -24.15 17.77
CA THR A 313 -9.69 -24.54 17.60
C THR A 313 -8.85 -23.43 16.98
N GLU A 314 -9.42 -22.68 16.03
CA GLU A 314 -8.71 -21.57 15.39
C GLU A 314 -8.44 -20.45 16.39
N TRP A 315 -9.41 -20.14 17.27
CA TRP A 315 -9.19 -19.24 18.40
C TRP A 315 -8.07 -19.74 19.32
N ILE A 316 -8.03 -21.03 19.67
CA ILE A 316 -6.98 -21.60 20.53
C ILE A 316 -5.59 -21.36 19.91
N LEU A 317 -5.44 -21.64 18.61
CA LEU A 317 -4.18 -21.41 17.89
C LEU A 317 -3.79 -19.93 17.87
N LEU A 318 -4.75 -19.04 17.60
CA LEU A 318 -4.51 -17.60 17.59
C LEU A 318 -4.11 -17.05 18.95
N ARG A 319 -4.84 -17.43 19.99
CA ARG A 319 -4.55 -17.09 21.38
C ARG A 319 -3.14 -17.51 21.78
N ASP A 320 -2.71 -18.69 21.35
CA ASP A 320 -1.43 -19.29 21.73
C ASP A 320 -0.25 -18.83 20.82
N SER A 321 -0.53 -18.08 19.76
CA SER A 321 0.47 -17.60 18.79
C SER A 321 1.39 -16.48 19.32
N GLY A 322 0.99 -15.81 20.40
CA GLY A 322 1.69 -14.64 20.95
C GLY A 322 1.35 -13.31 20.29
N ILE A 323 0.36 -13.26 19.38
CA ILE A 323 -0.14 -12.03 18.75
C ILE A 323 -0.79 -11.07 19.74
N PHE A 324 -1.51 -11.60 20.73
CA PHE A 324 -2.24 -10.80 21.72
C PHE A 324 -1.38 -10.57 22.95
N GLU A 325 -1.23 -9.31 23.37
CA GLU A 325 -0.57 -8.99 24.64
C GLU A 325 -1.43 -9.44 25.82
N TYR A 326 -2.74 -9.23 25.71
CA TYR A 326 -3.73 -9.72 26.66
C TYR A 326 -4.91 -10.34 25.90
N TYR A 327 -5.51 -11.38 26.46
CA TYR A 327 -6.76 -11.92 25.98
C TYR A 327 -7.69 -12.29 27.12
N TYR A 328 -8.99 -12.12 26.86
CA TYR A 328 -10.08 -12.43 27.77
C TYR A 328 -10.97 -13.49 27.10
N ASP A 329 -10.66 -14.75 27.39
CA ASP A 329 -11.42 -15.88 26.87
C ASP A 329 -12.66 -16.11 27.75
N LEU A 330 -13.84 -15.80 27.23
CA LEU A 330 -15.11 -15.87 27.98
C LEU A 330 -15.79 -17.24 27.91
N HIS A 331 -15.25 -18.19 27.14
CA HIS A 331 -15.80 -19.54 27.13
C HIS A 331 -15.64 -20.20 28.50
N ILE A 332 -16.49 -21.16 28.81
CA ILE A 332 -16.27 -22.10 29.93
C ILE A 332 -15.04 -22.98 29.67
N ASN A 333 -14.36 -23.39 30.73
CA ASN A 333 -13.20 -24.28 30.63
C ASN A 333 -13.59 -25.68 30.13
N GLU A 334 -12.66 -26.36 29.45
CA GLU A 334 -12.85 -27.69 28.84
C GLU A 334 -13.97 -27.76 27.78
N ARG A 335 -14.45 -26.62 27.28
CA ARG A 335 -15.37 -26.58 26.13
C ARG A 335 -14.73 -27.28 24.94
N ILE A 336 -15.40 -28.29 24.41
CA ILE A 336 -14.91 -29.04 23.25
C ILE A 336 -15.31 -28.32 21.97
N CYS A 337 -14.34 -28.05 21.09
CA CYS A 337 -14.61 -27.52 19.76
C CYS A 337 -15.58 -28.47 19.01
N PRO A 338 -16.74 -27.99 18.55
CA PRO A 338 -17.71 -28.85 17.88
C PRO A 338 -17.17 -29.43 16.57
N THR A 339 -16.29 -28.69 15.88
CA THR A 339 -15.69 -29.07 14.59
C THR A 339 -14.49 -30.00 14.77
N CYS A 340 -13.47 -29.57 15.51
CA CYS A 340 -12.18 -30.27 15.57
C CYS A 340 -12.03 -31.20 16.77
N LYS A 341 -13.00 -31.20 17.70
CA LYS A 341 -12.99 -31.99 18.94
C LYS A 341 -11.82 -31.72 19.89
N ILE A 342 -11.14 -30.58 19.73
CA ILE A 342 -10.07 -30.14 20.63
C ILE A 342 -10.70 -29.38 21.81
N PRO A 343 -10.38 -29.75 23.07
CA PRO A 343 -10.87 -29.03 24.25
C PRO A 343 -10.11 -27.71 24.45
N LEU A 344 -10.86 -26.66 24.78
CA LEU A 344 -10.30 -25.40 25.24
C LEU A 344 -9.79 -25.56 26.66
N LYS A 345 -8.48 -25.41 26.84
CA LYS A 345 -7.86 -25.33 28.16
C LYS A 345 -7.52 -23.89 28.49
N LYS A 346 -8.07 -23.39 29.59
CA LYS A 346 -7.75 -22.04 30.09
C LYS A 346 -6.37 -22.00 30.72
N SER A 347 -5.56 -21.04 30.29
CA SER A 347 -4.28 -20.68 30.88
C SER A 347 -4.46 -19.79 32.12
N PHE A 348 -5.40 -18.84 32.07
CA PHE A 348 -5.70 -17.82 33.07
C PHE A 348 -7.21 -17.79 33.44
N GLY A 349 -7.59 -17.07 34.50
CA GLY A 349 -8.97 -16.99 35.01
C GLY A 349 -9.37 -18.17 35.93
N ARG A 350 -10.65 -18.22 36.33
CA ARG A 350 -11.19 -19.34 37.14
C ARG A 350 -11.46 -20.56 36.27
N LYS A 351 -10.62 -21.59 36.41
CA LYS A 351 -10.67 -22.83 35.59
C LYS A 351 -11.76 -23.80 36.04
N GLU A 352 -12.28 -23.59 37.26
CA GLU A 352 -13.39 -24.32 37.83
C GLU A 352 -14.72 -23.98 37.12
N ILE A 353 -14.79 -22.88 36.38
CA ILE A 353 -16.00 -22.51 35.63
C ILE A 353 -16.04 -23.34 34.35
N ASP A 354 -16.69 -24.51 34.45
CA ASP A 354 -16.90 -25.50 33.39
C ASP A 354 -18.40 -25.74 33.13
N ALA A 355 -18.72 -26.64 32.20
CA ALA A 355 -20.10 -26.94 31.79
C ALA A 355 -20.99 -27.50 32.91
N ILE A 356 -20.41 -28.01 34.00
CA ILE A 356 -21.12 -28.65 35.11
C ILE A 356 -21.50 -27.61 36.17
N GLN A 357 -20.65 -26.62 36.43
CA GLN A 357 -20.80 -25.74 37.60
C GLN A 357 -20.87 -24.25 37.28
N TYR A 358 -20.86 -23.82 36.02
CA TYR A 358 -20.79 -22.39 35.69
C TYR A 358 -21.92 -21.53 36.29
N PHE A 359 -23.16 -22.04 36.39
CA PHE A 359 -24.25 -21.30 37.04
C PHE A 359 -24.14 -21.22 38.58
N ASP A 360 -23.27 -22.00 39.21
CA ASP A 360 -22.96 -21.86 40.63
C ASP A 360 -22.13 -20.59 40.91
N TYR A 361 -21.56 -19.98 39.87
CA TYR A 361 -20.76 -18.75 39.94
C TYR A 361 -21.55 -17.48 39.59
N GLY A 362 -22.86 -17.58 39.32
CA GLY A 362 -23.74 -16.48 38.94
C GLY A 362 -24.43 -16.71 37.60
N GLY A 363 -25.00 -15.65 37.01
CA GLY A 363 -25.48 -15.68 35.64
C GLY A 363 -24.34 -15.69 34.62
N LEU A 364 -24.69 -15.62 33.34
CA LEU A 364 -23.71 -15.79 32.25
C LEU A 364 -22.57 -14.75 32.34
N LEU A 365 -22.91 -13.47 32.49
CA LEU A 365 -21.91 -12.41 32.62
C LEU A 365 -21.04 -12.56 33.87
N GLU A 366 -21.63 -12.86 35.03
CA GLU A 366 -20.85 -13.04 36.27
C GLU A 366 -19.89 -14.23 36.15
N ALA A 367 -20.36 -15.36 35.64
CA ALA A 367 -19.55 -16.58 35.50
C ALA A 367 -18.46 -16.39 34.44
N PHE A 368 -18.78 -15.85 33.27
CA PHE A 368 -17.83 -15.77 32.15
C PHE A 368 -16.77 -14.69 32.38
N SER A 369 -17.13 -13.56 33.01
CA SER A 369 -16.14 -12.55 33.43
C SER A 369 -15.13 -13.13 34.42
N GLN A 370 -15.58 -13.86 35.45
CA GLN A 370 -14.70 -14.58 36.36
C GLN A 370 -13.85 -15.64 35.64
N GLY A 371 -14.45 -16.37 34.70
CA GLY A 371 -13.78 -17.39 33.89
C GLY A 371 -12.69 -16.80 32.98
N ALA A 372 -12.82 -15.55 32.58
CA ALA A 372 -11.80 -14.79 31.83
C ALA A 372 -10.78 -14.08 32.75
N GLY A 373 -10.93 -14.15 34.07
CA GLY A 373 -10.06 -13.47 35.04
C GLY A 373 -10.37 -11.99 35.23
N LEU A 374 -11.56 -11.54 34.86
CA LEU A 374 -12.09 -10.21 35.14
C LEU A 374 -12.78 -10.17 36.51
N PRO A 375 -12.98 -8.98 37.11
CA PRO A 375 -13.88 -8.83 38.25
C PRO A 375 -15.30 -9.29 37.88
N ILE A 376 -16.09 -9.66 38.88
CA ILE A 376 -17.51 -10.02 38.68
C ILE A 376 -18.23 -8.80 38.09
N LEU A 377 -18.75 -8.97 36.87
CA LEU A 377 -19.57 -7.96 36.20
C LEU A 377 -21.04 -8.37 36.29
N SER A 378 -21.92 -7.40 36.56
CA SER A 378 -23.37 -7.60 36.65
C SER A 378 -24.16 -6.51 35.95
N GLU A 379 -23.50 -5.74 35.08
CA GLU A 379 -24.11 -4.65 34.34
C GLU A 379 -25.08 -5.18 33.28
N ARG A 380 -26.07 -4.36 32.92
CA ARG A 380 -26.96 -4.65 31.80
C ARG A 380 -26.17 -4.56 30.48
N PRO A 381 -26.36 -5.52 29.56
CA PRO A 381 -25.81 -5.41 28.22
C PRO A 381 -26.50 -4.32 27.40
N ASN A 382 -25.81 -3.80 26.40
CA ASN A 382 -26.37 -2.91 25.37
C ASN A 382 -26.40 -3.62 24.02
N LEU A 383 -27.32 -3.20 23.15
CA LEU A 383 -27.33 -3.54 21.73
C LEU A 383 -27.00 -2.31 20.91
N TYR A 384 -26.13 -2.48 19.91
CA TYR A 384 -25.72 -1.43 19.00
C TYR A 384 -26.26 -1.75 17.60
N ILE A 385 -27.32 -1.05 17.20
CA ILE A 385 -28.05 -1.30 15.94
C ILE A 385 -27.81 -0.10 15.03
N ASN A 386 -27.41 -0.35 13.77
CA ASN A 386 -27.16 0.73 12.83
C ASN A 386 -28.47 1.33 12.27
N ARG A 387 -28.33 2.50 11.66
CA ARG A 387 -29.45 3.22 11.07
C ARG A 387 -30.12 2.46 9.91
N GLU A 388 -29.34 1.74 9.12
CA GLU A 388 -29.86 1.02 7.97
C GLU A 388 -30.79 -0.13 8.38
N THR A 389 -30.42 -0.94 9.36
CA THR A 389 -31.29 -1.98 9.93
C THR A 389 -32.60 -1.38 10.43
N LYS A 390 -32.52 -0.24 11.13
CA LYS A 390 -33.73 0.48 11.57
C LYS A 390 -34.61 0.88 10.38
N GLU A 391 -34.03 1.47 9.33
CA GLU A 391 -34.77 1.90 8.13
C GLU A 391 -35.38 0.72 7.36
N ARG A 392 -34.74 -0.46 7.36
CA ARG A 392 -35.32 -1.68 6.81
C ARG A 392 -36.54 -2.12 7.61
N ILE A 393 -36.44 -2.19 8.94
CA ILE A 393 -37.57 -2.56 9.80
C ILE A 393 -38.70 -1.52 9.73
N ASP A 394 -38.39 -0.24 9.57
CA ASP A 394 -39.40 0.83 9.37
C ASP A 394 -40.27 0.57 8.13
N LYS A 395 -39.68 0.02 7.05
CA LYS A 395 -40.40 -0.28 5.80
C LYS A 395 -41.38 -1.46 5.90
N ILE A 396 -41.20 -2.33 6.89
CA ILE A 396 -42.07 -3.50 7.11
C ILE A 396 -43.46 -3.06 7.60
N GLY A 397 -43.55 -1.90 8.25
CA GLY A 397 -44.82 -1.37 8.74
C GLY A 397 -45.39 -2.15 9.92
N LEU A 398 -44.52 -2.58 10.85
CA LEU A 398 -44.95 -3.25 12.09
C LEU A 398 -45.93 -2.38 12.91
N PRO A 399 -46.84 -3.00 13.69
CA PRO A 399 -47.71 -2.27 14.61
C PRO A 399 -46.91 -1.35 15.54
N GLN A 400 -47.49 -0.20 15.92
CA GLN A 400 -46.83 0.73 16.85
C GLN A 400 -46.61 0.12 18.24
N GLU A 401 -47.54 -0.74 18.68
CA GLU A 401 -47.49 -1.50 19.91
C GLU A 401 -47.79 -2.97 19.61
N TYR A 402 -47.03 -3.87 20.22
CA TYR A 402 -47.24 -5.32 20.12
C TYR A 402 -46.59 -6.05 21.30
N ILE A 403 -47.13 -7.22 21.61
CA ILE A 403 -46.53 -8.20 22.52
C ILE A 403 -45.70 -9.16 21.68
N LEU A 404 -44.44 -9.36 22.05
CA LEU A 404 -43.54 -10.26 21.35
C LEU A 404 -43.39 -11.58 22.09
N ILE A 405 -43.54 -12.69 21.37
CA ILE A 405 -43.40 -14.04 21.89
C ILE A 405 -42.24 -14.75 21.19
N HIS A 406 -41.46 -15.50 21.97
CA HIS A 406 -40.47 -16.44 21.44
C HIS A 406 -40.60 -17.79 22.15
N ALA A 407 -40.97 -18.81 21.39
CA ALA A 407 -41.48 -20.06 21.94
C ALA A 407 -40.50 -21.24 21.96
N GLN A 408 -39.47 -21.22 21.11
CA GLN A 408 -38.55 -22.35 20.90
C GLN A 408 -37.09 -21.96 21.16
N SER A 409 -36.27 -22.90 21.61
CA SER A 409 -34.84 -22.71 21.79
C SER A 409 -34.05 -23.78 21.05
N ASN A 410 -32.72 -23.60 20.96
CA ASN A 410 -31.83 -24.62 20.44
C ASN A 410 -31.73 -25.86 21.35
N GLU A 411 -32.25 -25.80 22.58
CA GLU A 411 -32.24 -26.89 23.53
C GLU A 411 -33.65 -27.14 24.06
N LYS A 412 -34.36 -28.12 23.48
CA LYS A 412 -35.77 -28.44 23.77
C LYS A 412 -36.15 -28.55 25.26
N ILE A 413 -35.20 -28.86 26.14
CA ILE A 413 -35.39 -28.88 27.60
C ILE A 413 -35.78 -27.50 28.16
N LYS A 414 -35.52 -26.41 27.43
CA LYS A 414 -35.88 -25.03 27.81
C LYS A 414 -37.23 -24.60 27.23
N ASP A 415 -37.86 -25.41 26.40
CA ASP A 415 -39.08 -25.03 25.69
C ASP A 415 -40.32 -25.21 26.58
N TRP A 416 -41.33 -24.38 26.34
CA TRP A 416 -42.67 -24.57 26.92
C TRP A 416 -43.57 -25.32 25.94
N GLU A 417 -44.61 -26.00 26.43
CA GLU A 417 -45.47 -26.82 25.57
C GLU A 417 -46.18 -25.97 24.49
N GLU A 418 -46.19 -26.46 23.25
CA GLU A 418 -46.79 -25.74 22.10
C GLU A 418 -48.27 -25.41 22.33
N SER A 419 -49.03 -26.34 22.91
CA SER A 419 -50.44 -26.14 23.27
C SER A 419 -50.65 -25.03 24.31
N LYS A 420 -49.68 -24.82 25.21
CA LYS A 420 -49.73 -23.78 26.23
C LYS A 420 -49.41 -22.41 25.66
N TRP A 421 -48.50 -22.33 24.69
CA TRP A 421 -48.30 -21.12 23.91
C TRP A 421 -49.58 -20.73 23.17
N ALA A 422 -50.22 -21.66 22.47
CA ALA A 422 -51.49 -21.42 21.79
C ALA A 422 -52.59 -20.94 22.77
N GLU A 423 -52.76 -21.63 23.91
CA GLU A 423 -53.72 -21.25 24.95
C GLU A 423 -53.43 -19.84 25.52
N LEU A 424 -52.17 -19.50 25.74
CA LEU A 424 -51.76 -18.18 26.21
C LEU A 424 -52.14 -17.10 25.20
N VAL A 425 -51.83 -17.29 23.92
CA VAL A 425 -52.13 -16.32 22.86
C VAL A 425 -53.64 -16.14 22.70
N GLU A 426 -54.44 -17.20 22.75
CA GLU A 426 -55.91 -17.09 22.75
C GLU A 426 -56.44 -16.28 23.93
N LYS A 427 -55.87 -16.47 25.13
CA LYS A 427 -56.29 -15.70 26.32
C LYS A 427 -55.84 -14.25 26.23
N LEU A 428 -54.66 -13.96 25.68
CA LEU A 428 -54.16 -12.61 25.49
C LEU A 428 -54.99 -11.83 24.48
N ASN A 429 -55.34 -12.43 23.33
CA ASN A 429 -56.23 -11.82 22.33
C ASN A 429 -57.63 -11.46 22.88
N LYS A 430 -58.10 -12.19 23.90
CA LYS A 430 -59.36 -11.86 24.60
C LYS A 430 -59.18 -10.78 25.66
N PHE A 431 -57.97 -10.63 26.20
CA PHE A 431 -57.64 -9.72 27.29
C PHE A 431 -57.25 -8.32 26.79
N THR A 432 -56.57 -8.23 25.64
CA THR A 432 -56.06 -6.97 25.09
C THR A 432 -56.24 -6.91 23.57
N ASN A 433 -56.31 -5.70 23.02
CA ASN A 433 -56.33 -5.44 21.56
C ASN A 433 -54.92 -5.25 20.98
N ILE A 434 -53.87 -5.41 21.78
CA ILE A 434 -52.49 -5.26 21.32
C ILE A 434 -52.11 -6.50 20.50
N PRO A 435 -51.65 -6.33 19.25
CA PRO A 435 -51.24 -7.46 18.40
C PRO A 435 -50.15 -8.31 19.04
N ILE A 436 -50.26 -9.61 18.84
CA ILE A 436 -49.26 -10.60 19.28
C ILE A 436 -48.39 -10.95 18.09
N VAL A 437 -47.08 -10.88 18.27
CA VAL A 437 -46.06 -11.15 17.25
C VAL A 437 -45.21 -12.32 17.72
N GLU A 438 -45.01 -13.32 16.88
CA GLU A 438 -44.08 -14.42 17.13
C GLU A 438 -42.78 -14.21 16.34
N ILE A 439 -41.65 -14.44 17.00
CA ILE A 439 -40.33 -14.52 16.37
C ILE A 439 -39.67 -15.84 16.70
N GLY A 440 -38.71 -16.24 15.88
CA GLY A 440 -38.00 -17.52 16.00
C GLY A 440 -37.51 -18.00 14.64
N SER A 441 -37.01 -19.24 14.60
CA SER A 441 -36.64 -19.86 13.32
C SER A 441 -37.87 -20.39 12.57
N GLU A 442 -38.79 -21.04 13.29
CA GLU A 442 -40.03 -21.60 12.76
C GLU A 442 -41.17 -21.23 13.72
N SER A 443 -42.38 -21.05 13.20
CA SER A 443 -43.57 -20.80 14.03
C SER A 443 -44.17 -22.09 14.54
N ILE A 444 -44.42 -22.17 15.85
CA ILE A 444 -45.22 -23.27 16.41
C ILE A 444 -46.71 -22.93 16.45
N LEU A 445 -47.05 -21.64 16.42
CA LEU A 445 -48.43 -21.17 16.52
C LEU A 445 -49.20 -21.38 15.22
N GLU A 446 -48.53 -21.50 14.08
CA GLU A 446 -49.15 -21.88 12.80
C GLU A 446 -49.84 -23.26 12.85
N ASN A 447 -49.43 -24.14 13.78
CA ASN A 447 -50.08 -25.42 14.01
C ASN A 447 -51.50 -25.29 14.63
N PHE A 448 -51.89 -24.08 15.07
CA PHE A 448 -53.14 -23.80 15.77
C PHE A 448 -53.98 -22.77 15.01
N PRO A 449 -54.88 -23.19 14.10
CA PRO A 449 -55.55 -22.29 13.15
C PRO A 449 -56.54 -21.30 13.78
N ASN A 450 -56.88 -21.45 15.06
CA ASN A 450 -57.80 -20.56 15.78
C ASN A 450 -57.07 -19.46 16.56
N VAL A 451 -55.74 -19.41 16.47
CA VAL A 451 -54.91 -18.45 17.18
C VAL A 451 -54.58 -17.30 16.24
N GLU A 452 -54.95 -16.07 16.62
CA GLU A 452 -54.63 -14.86 15.86
C GLU A 452 -53.28 -14.29 16.32
N PHE A 453 -52.32 -14.18 15.41
CA PHE A 453 -51.00 -13.61 15.66
C PHE A 453 -50.33 -13.18 14.35
N ILE A 454 -49.23 -12.43 14.46
CA ILE A 454 -48.36 -12.06 13.33
C ILE A 454 -47.11 -12.96 13.39
N ASN A 455 -46.93 -13.82 12.39
CA ASN A 455 -45.74 -14.65 12.26
C ASN A 455 -44.59 -13.85 11.61
N LEU A 456 -43.48 -13.70 12.33
CA LEU A 456 -42.22 -13.15 11.81
C LEU A 456 -41.05 -14.14 11.96
N CYS A 457 -41.33 -15.42 12.20
CA CYS A 457 -40.31 -16.46 12.28
C CYS A 457 -39.61 -16.65 10.92
N GLY A 458 -38.28 -16.70 10.93
CA GLY A 458 -37.46 -16.91 9.73
C GLY A 458 -37.33 -15.69 8.80
N GLU A 459 -37.99 -14.56 9.11
CA GLU A 459 -38.05 -13.38 8.22
C GLU A 459 -36.84 -12.44 8.36
N PHE A 460 -36.10 -12.51 9.47
CA PHE A 460 -35.11 -11.49 9.83
C PHE A 460 -33.73 -12.07 10.15
N SER A 461 -32.69 -11.29 9.82
CA SER A 461 -31.36 -11.50 10.38
C SER A 461 -31.35 -11.31 11.91
N ILE A 462 -30.24 -11.69 12.56
CA ILE A 462 -30.08 -11.57 14.02
C ILE A 462 -30.23 -10.12 14.49
N VAL A 463 -29.62 -9.15 13.78
CA VAL A 463 -29.66 -7.74 14.17
C VAL A 463 -31.02 -7.10 13.88
N GLU A 464 -31.67 -7.49 12.78
CA GLU A 464 -33.04 -7.10 12.46
C GLU A 464 -34.02 -7.62 13.54
N SER A 465 -33.86 -8.87 13.98
CA SER A 465 -34.62 -9.44 15.09
C SER A 465 -34.41 -8.63 16.38
N CYS A 466 -33.19 -8.17 16.66
CA CYS A 466 -32.91 -7.29 17.80
C CYS A 466 -33.70 -5.97 17.72
N GLU A 467 -33.82 -5.37 16.54
CA GLU A 467 -34.60 -4.14 16.34
C GLU A 467 -36.10 -4.37 16.49
N VAL A 468 -36.62 -5.53 16.05
CA VAL A 468 -38.00 -5.95 16.33
C VAL A 468 -38.20 -6.10 17.84
N ILE A 469 -37.32 -6.83 18.53
CA ILE A 469 -37.40 -7.01 19.99
C ILE A 469 -37.39 -5.67 20.73
N ARG A 470 -36.53 -4.75 20.33
CA ARG A 470 -36.42 -3.40 20.93
C ARG A 470 -37.68 -2.55 20.78
N ARG A 471 -38.53 -2.83 19.79
CA ARG A 471 -39.79 -2.10 19.53
C ARG A 471 -40.99 -2.70 20.28
N ALA A 472 -40.87 -3.92 20.78
CA ALA A 472 -41.95 -4.59 21.51
C ALA A 472 -42.35 -3.80 22.77
N SER A 473 -43.61 -3.94 23.17
CA SER A 473 -44.14 -3.35 24.41
C SER A 473 -43.92 -4.27 25.61
N LEU A 474 -43.96 -5.57 25.37
CA LEU A 474 -43.76 -6.64 26.34
C LEU A 474 -43.13 -7.82 25.60
N PHE A 475 -42.12 -8.44 26.19
CA PHE A 475 -41.56 -9.70 25.71
C PHE A 475 -42.00 -10.85 26.61
N ILE A 476 -42.42 -11.97 26.03
CA ILE A 476 -42.74 -13.22 26.74
C ILE A 476 -41.97 -14.35 26.07
N GLY A 477 -41.17 -15.09 26.82
CA GLY A 477 -40.35 -16.13 26.22
C GLY A 477 -39.67 -17.04 27.21
N ILE A 478 -38.70 -17.79 26.70
CA ILE A 478 -37.86 -18.76 27.44
C ILE A 478 -36.38 -18.32 27.40
N ASP A 479 -35.50 -19.01 28.14
CA ASP A 479 -34.04 -18.74 28.09
C ASP A 479 -33.46 -19.02 26.70
N SER A 480 -33.32 -17.94 25.93
CA SER A 480 -32.97 -17.96 24.51
C SER A 480 -32.41 -16.60 24.09
N PHE A 481 -31.85 -16.52 22.88
CA PHE A 481 -31.31 -15.28 22.32
C PHE A 481 -32.28 -14.09 22.47
N PRO A 482 -33.58 -14.19 22.11
CA PRO A 482 -34.48 -13.05 22.22
C PRO A 482 -34.71 -12.54 23.63
N ALA A 483 -34.63 -13.41 24.65
CA ALA A 483 -34.71 -12.99 26.04
C ALA A 483 -33.52 -12.13 26.48
N HIS A 484 -32.31 -12.50 26.02
CA HIS A 484 -31.09 -11.69 26.26
C HIS A 484 -31.13 -10.36 25.51
N ALA A 485 -31.64 -10.35 24.28
CA ALA A 485 -31.83 -9.13 23.50
C ALA A 485 -32.91 -8.20 24.08
N ALA A 486 -34.00 -8.76 24.63
CA ALA A 486 -35.05 -7.99 25.29
C ALA A 486 -34.53 -7.29 26.56
N ARG A 487 -33.71 -8.00 27.35
CA ARG A 487 -32.97 -7.41 28.47
C ARG A 487 -32.06 -6.27 28.03
N ALA A 488 -31.25 -6.51 26.99
CA ALA A 488 -30.33 -5.50 26.49
C ALA A 488 -31.07 -4.25 25.95
N SER A 489 -32.28 -4.46 25.43
CA SER A 489 -33.17 -3.40 24.93
C SER A 489 -33.97 -2.69 26.02
N ASN A 490 -33.82 -3.08 27.29
CA ASN A 490 -34.60 -2.57 28.41
C ASN A 490 -36.13 -2.75 28.24
N ILE A 491 -36.54 -3.87 27.63
CA ILE A 491 -37.96 -4.21 27.47
C ILE A 491 -38.41 -5.04 28.65
N TYR A 492 -39.61 -4.74 29.17
CA TYR A 492 -40.20 -5.55 30.22
C TYR A 492 -40.40 -6.97 29.69
N SER A 493 -39.81 -7.95 30.38
CA SER A 493 -39.64 -9.30 29.88
C SER A 493 -40.15 -10.31 30.90
N LEU A 494 -41.09 -11.16 30.49
CA LEU A 494 -41.57 -12.30 31.27
C LEU A 494 -40.91 -13.58 30.75
N ILE A 495 -39.99 -14.14 31.54
CA ILE A 495 -39.21 -15.31 31.13
C ILE A 495 -39.66 -16.55 31.89
N ILE A 496 -40.04 -17.58 31.16
CA ILE A 496 -40.44 -18.89 31.68
C ILE A 496 -39.18 -19.76 31.79
N LEU A 497 -38.88 -20.24 32.99
CA LEU A 497 -37.75 -21.13 33.29
C LEU A 497 -38.20 -22.39 34.03
N GLY A 498 -37.36 -23.42 33.97
CA GLY A 498 -37.47 -24.63 34.77
C GLY A 498 -36.08 -25.10 35.23
N GLU A 499 -35.96 -26.38 35.51
CA GLU A 499 -34.66 -27.04 35.65
C GLU A 499 -33.93 -27.10 34.29
N TYR A 500 -32.61 -26.96 34.31
CA TYR A 500 -31.78 -27.08 33.11
C TYR A 500 -30.56 -27.94 33.39
N ARG A 501 -30.46 -29.08 32.70
CA ARG A 501 -29.40 -30.08 32.90
C ARG A 501 -29.31 -30.49 34.38
N ASN A 502 -28.19 -30.20 35.05
CA ASN A 502 -27.97 -30.47 36.47
C ASN A 502 -28.32 -29.28 37.38
N PHE A 503 -28.75 -28.14 36.82
CA PHE A 503 -29.09 -26.95 37.56
C PHE A 503 -30.59 -26.91 37.88
N LYS A 504 -30.93 -27.19 39.14
CA LYS A 504 -32.31 -27.11 39.63
C LYS A 504 -32.86 -25.69 39.65
N THR A 505 -32.00 -24.73 39.96
CA THR A 505 -32.34 -23.31 40.01
C THR A 505 -31.21 -22.50 39.37
N TYR A 506 -31.29 -22.24 38.07
CA TYR A 506 -30.35 -21.37 37.36
C TYR A 506 -30.99 -20.04 36.96
N ASN A 507 -30.18 -19.00 36.84
CA ASN A 507 -30.61 -17.71 36.31
C ASN A 507 -29.54 -17.17 35.33
N PRO A 508 -29.82 -17.15 34.02
CA PRO A 508 -28.84 -16.72 33.04
C PRO A 508 -28.57 -15.21 33.06
N PHE A 509 -29.46 -14.42 33.70
CA PHE A 509 -29.37 -12.95 33.76
C PHE A 509 -28.61 -12.43 35.00
N GLY A 510 -28.21 -13.30 35.93
CA GLY A 510 -27.44 -12.90 37.12
C GLY A 510 -28.28 -12.47 38.31
N LYS A 511 -27.67 -11.78 39.28
CA LYS A 511 -28.40 -11.30 40.47
C LYS A 511 -29.44 -10.23 40.07
N LEU A 512 -30.71 -10.62 40.10
CA LEU A 512 -31.91 -9.80 39.78
C LEU A 512 -32.14 -8.59 40.70
N ASN A 513 -31.16 -8.18 41.50
CA ASN A 513 -31.42 -7.22 42.58
C ASN A 513 -31.68 -5.79 42.07
N ASP A 514 -31.39 -5.48 40.80
CA ASP A 514 -31.50 -4.12 40.23
C ASP A 514 -32.22 -4.05 38.86
N ASP A 515 -32.82 -5.14 38.34
CA ASP A 515 -33.47 -5.15 37.02
C ASP A 515 -35.00 -5.32 37.13
N GLU A 516 -35.69 -4.23 37.43
CA GLU A 516 -37.16 -4.18 37.62
C GLU A 516 -37.95 -4.61 36.36
N ASN A 517 -37.29 -4.67 35.19
CA ASN A 517 -37.92 -4.98 33.92
C ASN A 517 -37.81 -6.46 33.52
N ILE A 518 -37.28 -7.34 34.38
CA ILE A 518 -37.28 -8.79 34.12
C ILE A 518 -38.03 -9.52 35.20
N LYS A 519 -39.09 -10.22 34.78
CA LYS A 519 -39.82 -11.15 35.62
C LYS A 519 -39.53 -12.58 35.21
N ILE A 520 -38.95 -13.36 36.13
CA ILE A 520 -38.76 -14.80 35.92
C ILE A 520 -39.91 -15.56 36.57
N LEU A 521 -40.62 -16.36 35.77
CA LEU A 521 -41.58 -17.37 36.21
C LEU A 521 -40.91 -18.75 36.14
N ARG A 522 -40.79 -19.41 37.28
CA ARG A 522 -40.11 -20.70 37.37
C ARG A 522 -41.09 -21.84 37.68
N ALA A 523 -40.91 -22.98 37.03
CA ALA A 523 -41.49 -24.24 37.47
C ALA A 523 -41.03 -24.57 38.90
N VAL A 524 -41.94 -25.08 39.73
CA VAL A 524 -41.61 -25.47 41.13
C VAL A 524 -40.68 -26.69 41.13
N GLU A 525 -40.94 -27.65 40.24
CA GLU A 525 -40.11 -28.83 39.97
C GLU A 525 -40.15 -29.15 38.47
N GLY A 526 -39.07 -29.72 37.92
CA GLY A 526 -38.99 -30.11 36.51
C GLY A 526 -38.80 -28.94 35.53
N GLY A 527 -39.07 -29.18 34.24
CA GLY A 527 -38.80 -28.21 33.19
C GLY A 527 -39.87 -27.11 33.07
N PRO A 528 -39.64 -26.14 32.16
CA PRO A 528 -40.56 -25.03 31.90
C PRO A 528 -41.98 -25.48 31.58
N GLU A 529 -42.16 -26.67 30.99
CA GLU A 529 -43.45 -27.31 30.71
C GLU A 529 -44.38 -27.36 31.93
N ASN A 530 -43.86 -27.35 33.15
CA ASN A 530 -44.67 -27.38 34.37
C ASN A 530 -45.22 -26.02 34.81
N VAL A 531 -44.84 -24.91 34.16
CA VAL A 531 -45.43 -23.59 34.44
C VAL A 531 -46.87 -23.53 33.88
N PRO A 532 -47.90 -23.20 34.70
CA PRO A 532 -49.28 -23.08 34.21
C PRO A 532 -49.52 -21.81 33.39
N VAL A 533 -50.37 -21.89 32.36
CA VAL A 533 -50.76 -20.74 31.50
C VAL A 533 -51.35 -19.60 32.33
N ASP A 534 -52.20 -19.90 33.31
CA ASP A 534 -52.83 -18.89 34.15
C ASP A 534 -51.82 -18.12 35.01
N ALA A 535 -50.70 -18.75 35.41
CA ALA A 535 -49.63 -18.07 36.13
C ALA A 535 -48.89 -17.06 35.24
N VAL A 536 -48.65 -17.44 33.97
CA VAL A 536 -48.08 -16.53 32.97
C VAL A 536 -49.02 -15.35 32.71
N LEU A 537 -50.30 -15.63 32.45
CA LEU A 537 -51.31 -14.60 32.20
C LEU A 537 -51.45 -13.63 33.37
N PHE A 538 -51.42 -14.12 34.60
CA PHE A 538 -51.49 -13.28 35.81
C PHE A 538 -50.30 -12.30 35.91
N GLU A 539 -49.09 -12.74 35.58
CA GLU A 539 -47.93 -11.82 35.56
C GLU A 539 -47.95 -10.88 34.36
N VAL A 540 -48.51 -11.29 33.21
CA VAL A 540 -48.75 -10.37 32.09
C VAL A 540 -49.73 -9.27 32.50
N GLN A 541 -50.81 -9.58 33.21
CA GLN A 541 -51.76 -8.59 33.71
C GLN A 541 -51.08 -7.56 34.62
N LYS A 542 -50.22 -8.01 35.54
CA LYS A 542 -49.41 -7.11 36.37
C LYS A 542 -48.42 -6.28 35.56
N ALA A 543 -47.81 -6.87 34.53
CA ALA A 543 -46.89 -6.15 33.65
C ALA A 543 -47.61 -4.99 32.94
N PHE A 544 -48.87 -5.18 32.51
CA PHE A 544 -49.69 -4.11 31.96
C PHE A 544 -49.95 -2.99 32.96
N GLU A 545 -50.30 -3.33 34.20
CA GLU A 545 -50.47 -2.33 35.28
C GLU A 545 -49.17 -1.54 35.52
N TYR A 546 -48.04 -2.23 35.60
CA TYR A 546 -46.73 -1.62 35.78
C TYR A 546 -46.33 -0.71 34.61
N LEU A 547 -46.44 -1.19 33.38
CA LEU A 547 -46.09 -0.46 32.15
C LEU A 547 -46.99 0.75 31.92
N SER A 548 -48.24 0.71 32.37
CA SER A 548 -49.15 1.87 32.31
C SER A 548 -48.67 3.03 33.20
N GLN A 549 -47.95 2.71 34.28
CA GLN A 549 -47.38 3.69 35.22
C GLN A 549 -45.92 4.05 34.86
N ASN A 550 -45.22 3.13 34.21
CA ASN A 550 -43.80 3.21 33.86
C ASN A 550 -43.61 2.86 32.38
N PRO A 551 -43.96 3.77 31.45
CA PRO A 551 -43.82 3.49 30.03
C PRO A 551 -42.35 3.18 29.68
N PRO A 552 -42.10 2.26 28.74
CA PRO A 552 -40.76 1.75 28.48
C PRO A 552 -39.81 2.87 28.03
N GLN A 553 -38.75 3.11 28.80
CA GLN A 553 -37.62 3.94 28.39
C GLN A 553 -36.76 3.15 27.41
N ARG A 554 -37.12 3.22 26.13
CA ARG A 554 -36.38 2.60 25.03
C ARG A 554 -35.04 3.31 24.89
N ASN A 555 -33.94 2.68 25.31
CA ASN A 555 -32.60 3.22 25.08
C ASN A 555 -32.36 3.27 23.56
N LEU A 556 -32.16 4.48 23.03
CA LEU A 556 -31.77 4.73 21.64
C LEU A 556 -30.28 5.03 21.65
N ILE A 557 -29.44 4.00 21.56
CA ILE A 557 -28.00 4.20 21.29
C ILE A 557 -27.84 4.07 19.77
N TYR A 558 -28.06 5.17 19.06
CA TYR A 558 -27.58 5.29 17.69
C TYR A 558 -26.13 5.72 17.76
N TYR A 559 -25.24 4.86 17.26
CA TYR A 559 -23.84 5.19 17.19
C TYR A 559 -23.62 6.17 16.02
N GLU A 560 -23.11 7.35 16.35
CA GLU A 560 -22.43 8.23 15.40
C GLU A 560 -20.92 8.01 15.59
N GLU A 561 -20.24 7.66 14.51
CA GLU A 561 -18.86 7.19 14.55
C GLU A 561 -17.90 8.25 15.08
N HIS A 562 -17.22 7.93 16.19
CA HIS A 562 -16.21 8.80 16.77
C HIS A 562 -14.80 8.45 16.27
N SER A 563 -14.11 9.49 15.83
CA SER A 563 -12.71 9.52 15.44
C SER A 563 -11.77 9.41 16.66
N ASN A 564 -10.90 8.40 16.71
CA ASN A 564 -9.90 8.24 17.77
C ASN A 564 -8.51 8.72 17.31
N ASN A 565 -7.96 9.72 18.02
CA ASN A 565 -6.70 10.40 17.71
C ASN A 565 -5.43 9.68 18.22
N GLN A 566 -5.53 8.50 18.85
CA GLN A 566 -4.40 7.86 19.54
C GLN A 566 -3.56 6.88 18.69
N LEU A 567 -4.04 6.44 17.51
CA LEU A 567 -3.30 5.51 16.64
C LEU A 567 -2.05 6.10 15.97
N LYS A 568 -1.91 7.43 15.98
CA LYS A 568 -0.87 8.16 15.23
C LYS A 568 0.58 7.87 15.63
N SER A 569 0.82 7.18 16.76
CA SER A 569 2.15 7.11 17.39
C SER A 569 2.91 5.79 17.23
N LYS A 570 2.40 4.79 16.49
CA LYS A 570 2.94 3.40 16.61
C LYS A 570 3.25 2.62 15.33
N LEU A 571 3.15 3.20 14.14
CA LEU A 571 3.53 2.51 12.90
C LEU A 571 5.03 2.75 12.57
N ALA A 572 5.91 2.07 13.29
CA ALA A 572 7.36 2.15 13.04
C ALA A 572 7.84 1.23 11.91
N GLU A 573 7.08 0.18 11.58
CA GLU A 573 7.39 -0.77 10.50
C GLU A 573 6.14 -0.99 9.63
N LYS A 574 6.30 -0.83 8.31
CA LYS A 574 5.19 -0.97 7.36
C LYS A 574 5.23 -2.35 6.70
N GLU A 575 4.35 -3.26 7.13
CA GLU A 575 4.17 -4.59 6.52
C GLU A 575 3.39 -4.55 5.21
N PHE A 576 2.46 -3.61 5.12
CA PHE A 576 1.73 -3.30 3.90
C PHE A 576 2.30 -2.01 3.29
N ASP A 577 2.52 -2.05 1.98
CA ASP A 577 2.85 -0.87 1.20
C ASP A 577 1.57 -0.29 0.62
N LEU A 578 1.05 0.77 1.25
CA LEU A 578 -0.10 1.53 0.74
C LEU A 578 0.40 2.76 -0.01
N LEU A 579 0.34 2.75 -1.33
CA LEU A 579 0.74 3.90 -2.15
C LEU A 579 -0.49 4.62 -2.69
N ALA A 580 -0.53 5.95 -2.62
CA ALA A 580 -1.64 6.73 -3.16
C ALA A 580 -1.25 7.45 -4.47
N LEU A 581 -2.14 7.42 -5.47
CA LEU A 581 -1.96 8.19 -6.71
C LEU A 581 -2.01 9.70 -6.40
N TYR A 582 -1.10 10.45 -7.00
CA TYR A 582 -0.87 11.86 -6.69
C TYR A 582 -0.88 12.71 -7.97
N LEU A 583 -1.87 13.60 -8.08
CA LEU A 583 -2.10 14.48 -9.21
C LEU A 583 -1.30 15.79 -9.06
N PRO A 584 -0.42 16.15 -10.03
CA PRO A 584 0.40 17.36 -9.94
C PRO A 584 -0.32 18.65 -10.36
N GLN A 585 -1.56 18.60 -10.87
CA GLN A 585 -2.24 19.71 -11.57
C GLN A 585 -2.85 20.82 -10.67
N PHE A 586 -2.19 21.13 -9.56
CA PHE A 586 -2.56 22.22 -8.66
C PHE A 586 -1.53 23.36 -8.71
N HIS A 587 -1.09 23.70 -9.92
CA HIS A 587 -0.27 24.87 -10.21
C HIS A 587 -0.46 25.28 -11.68
N PRO A 588 -0.42 26.58 -12.02
CA PRO A 588 -0.59 27.02 -13.39
C PRO A 588 0.67 26.71 -14.22
N ILE A 589 0.44 26.30 -15.48
CA ILE A 589 1.49 26.17 -16.50
C ILE A 589 1.08 26.95 -17.75
N PRO A 590 2.03 27.45 -18.56
CA PRO A 590 1.72 28.25 -19.75
C PRO A 590 0.76 27.56 -20.73
N GLU A 591 0.89 26.24 -20.88
CA GLU A 591 0.06 25.43 -21.76
C GLU A 591 -1.40 25.40 -21.29
N ASN A 592 -1.64 25.09 -20.01
CA ASN A 592 -2.97 25.10 -19.42
C ASN A 592 -3.60 26.50 -19.44
N ASP A 593 -2.81 27.54 -19.18
CA ASP A 593 -3.27 28.93 -19.28
C ASP A 593 -3.78 29.27 -20.69
N LYS A 594 -3.10 28.75 -21.72
CA LYS A 594 -3.49 28.90 -23.12
C LYS A 594 -4.73 28.07 -23.47
N TRP A 595 -4.86 26.86 -22.93
CA TRP A 595 -5.95 25.93 -23.28
C TRP A 595 -7.26 26.22 -22.55
N TRP A 596 -7.17 26.62 -21.28
CA TRP A 596 -8.29 26.67 -20.33
C TRP A 596 -8.54 28.06 -19.73
N GLY A 597 -7.60 28.98 -19.93
CA GLY A 597 -7.65 30.35 -19.42
C GLY A 597 -6.59 30.62 -18.36
N LYS A 598 -6.21 31.89 -18.23
CA LYS A 598 -5.12 32.34 -17.35
C LYS A 598 -5.32 31.89 -15.89
N GLY A 599 -4.28 31.28 -15.32
CA GLY A 599 -4.26 30.79 -13.94
C GLY A 599 -4.98 29.45 -13.74
N PHE A 600 -5.19 28.67 -14.80
CA PHE A 600 -5.93 27.42 -14.68
C PHE A 600 -5.20 26.39 -13.82
N THR A 601 -5.95 25.80 -12.90
CA THR A 601 -5.59 24.64 -12.08
C THR A 601 -6.86 23.81 -11.86
N GLU A 602 -6.72 22.60 -11.32
CA GLU A 602 -7.89 21.77 -10.99
C GLU A 602 -8.87 22.43 -10.02
N TRP A 603 -8.39 23.35 -9.18
CA TRP A 603 -9.26 24.18 -8.33
C TRP A 603 -10.31 24.97 -9.11
N THR A 604 -10.04 25.31 -10.37
CA THR A 604 -10.99 25.99 -11.25
C THR A 604 -12.22 25.12 -11.54
N ASN A 605 -12.03 23.81 -11.71
CA ASN A 605 -13.13 22.87 -11.94
C ASN A 605 -13.89 22.61 -10.63
N VAL A 606 -13.15 22.36 -9.55
CA VAL A 606 -13.69 22.15 -8.21
C VAL A 606 -14.58 23.32 -7.78
N ALA A 607 -14.09 24.56 -7.87
CA ALA A 607 -14.84 25.74 -7.44
C ALA A 607 -16.09 26.04 -8.29
N LYS A 608 -16.16 25.51 -9.52
CA LYS A 608 -17.32 25.67 -10.41
C LYS A 608 -18.37 24.57 -10.23
N ALA A 609 -18.01 23.45 -9.61
CA ALA A 609 -18.89 22.31 -9.43
C ALA A 609 -20.10 22.70 -8.57
N LYS A 610 -21.25 22.09 -8.87
CA LYS A 610 -22.52 22.32 -8.19
C LYS A 610 -23.25 21.00 -7.99
N PRO A 611 -24.05 20.86 -6.91
CA PRO A 611 -24.96 19.73 -6.78
C PRO A 611 -25.88 19.64 -7.99
N LEU A 612 -25.99 18.43 -8.55
CA LEU A 612 -26.94 18.14 -9.64
C LEU A 612 -28.33 17.71 -9.12
N PHE A 613 -28.41 17.20 -7.89
CA PHE A 613 -29.65 16.73 -7.25
C PHE A 613 -29.54 16.86 -5.72
N PRO A 614 -30.67 16.84 -4.97
CA PRO A 614 -30.64 16.91 -3.51
C PRO A 614 -29.78 15.82 -2.87
N GLY A 615 -28.90 16.21 -1.94
CA GLY A 615 -27.97 15.28 -1.28
C GLY A 615 -26.68 14.97 -2.07
N HIS A 616 -26.55 15.45 -3.31
CA HIS A 616 -25.31 15.36 -4.07
C HIS A 616 -24.22 16.27 -3.48
N TYR A 617 -23.12 15.67 -3.04
CA TYR A 617 -21.99 16.41 -2.45
C TYR A 617 -21.10 17.03 -3.53
N GLN A 618 -21.41 18.26 -3.93
CA GLN A 618 -20.54 19.13 -4.72
C GLN A 618 -20.75 20.59 -4.28
N PRO A 619 -19.75 21.47 -4.38
CA PRO A 619 -18.35 21.16 -4.63
C PRO A 619 -17.69 20.41 -3.46
N HIS A 620 -16.73 19.52 -3.75
CA HIS A 620 -15.80 19.00 -2.75
C HIS A 620 -14.78 20.09 -2.42
N LEU A 621 -14.77 20.61 -1.19
CA LEU A 621 -13.88 21.71 -0.80
C LEU A 621 -12.81 21.24 0.20
N PRO A 622 -11.54 21.66 0.03
CA PRO A 622 -10.49 21.33 0.97
C PRO A 622 -10.72 21.99 2.32
N SER A 623 -10.37 21.30 3.42
CA SER A 623 -10.42 21.87 4.77
C SER A 623 -9.06 22.44 5.19
N GLU A 624 -8.23 21.64 5.87
CA GLU A 624 -7.01 22.11 6.53
C GLU A 624 -5.90 22.57 5.56
N LEU A 625 -5.87 22.02 4.34
CA LEU A 625 -4.86 22.35 3.31
C LEU A 625 -5.24 23.57 2.45
N GLY A 626 -6.53 23.92 2.41
CA GLY A 626 -7.05 24.98 1.55
C GLY A 626 -6.79 24.78 0.05
N PHE A 627 -7.04 25.83 -0.74
CA PHE A 627 -6.73 25.87 -2.17
C PHE A 627 -5.24 26.12 -2.36
N TYR A 628 -4.44 25.05 -2.38
CA TYR A 628 -2.99 25.13 -2.37
C TYR A 628 -2.35 25.23 -3.77
N ASP A 629 -1.07 25.61 -3.80
CA ASP A 629 -0.21 25.52 -4.99
C ASP A 629 0.91 24.50 -4.75
N LEU A 630 1.00 23.48 -5.61
CA LEU A 630 1.98 22.39 -5.47
C LEU A 630 3.41 22.75 -5.82
N ARG A 631 3.73 24.03 -6.03
CA ARG A 631 5.11 24.53 -6.07
C ARG A 631 5.64 24.88 -4.68
N LEU A 632 4.77 25.10 -3.70
CA LEU A 632 5.14 25.44 -2.33
C LEU A 632 5.59 24.21 -1.52
N ASP A 633 6.71 24.33 -0.82
CA ASP A 633 7.29 23.25 -0.02
C ASP A 633 6.41 22.89 1.18
N GLU A 634 5.84 23.89 1.84
CA GLU A 634 5.05 23.72 3.07
C GLU A 634 3.81 22.84 2.82
N VAL A 635 3.23 22.94 1.62
CA VAL A 635 2.09 22.13 1.20
C VAL A 635 2.49 20.66 1.06
N ARG A 636 3.58 20.39 0.33
CA ARG A 636 4.06 19.01 0.11
C ARG A 636 4.56 18.37 1.40
N GLU A 637 5.22 19.14 2.27
CA GLU A 637 5.65 18.68 3.60
C GLU A 637 4.45 18.29 4.46
N LEU A 638 3.39 19.12 4.47
CA LEU A 638 2.18 18.82 5.22
C LEU A 638 1.42 17.61 4.65
N GLN A 639 1.32 17.49 3.32
CA GLN A 639 0.70 16.33 2.67
C GLN A 639 1.46 15.04 2.99
N ALA A 640 2.79 15.08 2.89
CA ALA A 640 3.64 13.93 3.19
C ALA A 640 3.54 13.51 4.68
N LYS A 641 3.50 14.51 5.58
CA LYS A 641 3.29 14.28 7.00
C LYS A 641 1.93 13.62 7.28
N LEU A 642 0.86 14.16 6.72
CA LEU A 642 -0.49 13.60 6.87
C LEU A 642 -0.55 12.16 6.32
N ALA A 643 -0.04 11.92 5.11
CA ALA A 643 0.00 10.59 4.54
C ALA A 643 0.75 9.59 5.44
N SER A 644 1.93 9.96 5.94
CA SER A 644 2.71 9.10 6.83
C SER A 644 2.02 8.83 8.17
N GLU A 645 1.36 9.84 8.76
CA GLU A 645 0.64 9.71 10.05
C GLU A 645 -0.55 8.73 9.98
N TYR A 646 -1.07 8.50 8.78
CA TYR A 646 -2.28 7.71 8.54
C TYR A 646 -2.04 6.43 7.73
N GLY A 647 -0.80 5.93 7.75
CA GLY A 647 -0.47 4.59 7.25
C GLY A 647 -0.11 4.50 5.76
N LEU A 648 -0.09 5.60 5.01
CA LEU A 648 0.39 5.56 3.62
C LEU A 648 1.91 5.40 3.58
N SER A 649 2.38 4.46 2.77
CA SER A 649 3.80 4.19 2.51
C SER A 649 4.43 5.18 1.55
N GLY A 650 3.65 5.83 0.69
CA GLY A 650 4.18 6.77 -0.28
C GLY A 650 3.18 7.27 -1.30
N PHE A 651 3.68 8.08 -2.23
CA PHE A 651 2.90 8.63 -3.34
C PHE A 651 3.38 8.15 -4.70
N ILE A 652 2.43 7.95 -5.61
CA ILE A 652 2.68 7.66 -7.03
C ILE A 652 2.38 8.94 -7.81
N TYR A 653 3.42 9.69 -8.15
CA TYR A 653 3.28 10.95 -8.89
C TYR A 653 2.95 10.66 -10.36
N TYR A 654 1.87 11.25 -10.85
CA TYR A 654 1.66 11.30 -12.29
C TYR A 654 2.77 12.13 -12.96
N HIS A 655 3.41 11.51 -13.94
CA HIS A 655 4.49 12.06 -14.71
C HIS A 655 4.09 12.13 -16.19
N TYR A 656 4.21 13.33 -16.79
CA TYR A 656 3.80 13.58 -18.16
C TYR A 656 5.02 13.87 -19.03
N TRP A 657 5.29 12.95 -19.95
CA TRP A 657 6.39 13.02 -20.92
C TRP A 657 5.85 12.88 -22.34
N PHE A 658 6.10 13.88 -23.18
CA PHE A 658 5.68 13.94 -24.58
C PHE A 658 6.89 14.17 -25.48
N ASN A 659 7.68 13.12 -25.71
CA ASN A 659 8.86 13.14 -26.56
C ASN A 659 9.90 14.22 -26.16
N GLY A 660 10.22 14.32 -24.87
CA GLY A 660 11.11 15.34 -24.31
C GLY A 660 10.41 16.63 -23.85
N LYS A 661 9.14 16.84 -24.21
CA LYS A 661 8.34 17.91 -23.65
C LYS A 661 7.72 17.45 -22.33
N LEU A 662 8.11 18.11 -21.25
CA LEU A 662 7.53 17.95 -19.92
C LEU A 662 6.28 18.84 -19.76
N LEU A 663 5.30 18.32 -19.03
CA LEU A 663 4.15 19.08 -18.51
C LEU A 663 3.93 18.69 -17.05
N LEU A 664 3.57 19.66 -16.20
CA LEU A 664 3.27 19.43 -14.78
C LEU A 664 4.42 18.78 -13.98
N GLU A 665 5.66 18.89 -14.43
CA GLU A 665 6.83 18.26 -13.82
C GLU A 665 7.23 18.88 -12.48
N LYS A 666 6.88 20.16 -12.28
CA LYS A 666 7.39 20.99 -11.18
C LYS A 666 7.17 20.41 -9.79
N PRO A 667 5.99 19.84 -9.43
CA PRO A 667 5.79 19.27 -8.11
C PRO A 667 6.76 18.12 -7.79
N MET A 668 7.03 17.24 -8.75
CA MET A 668 7.97 16.12 -8.55
C MET A 668 9.43 16.59 -8.54
N GLU A 669 9.81 17.56 -9.39
CA GLU A 669 11.14 18.19 -9.32
C GLU A 669 11.36 18.87 -7.96
N LYS A 670 10.35 19.58 -7.47
CA LYS A 670 10.40 20.25 -6.17
C LYS A 670 10.43 19.27 -4.98
N LEU A 671 9.74 18.15 -5.08
CA LEU A 671 9.87 17.06 -4.11
C LEU A 671 11.31 16.52 -4.05
N TYR A 672 11.92 16.32 -5.22
CA TYR A 672 13.31 15.87 -5.31
C TYR A 672 14.28 16.88 -4.68
N GLU A 673 14.09 18.18 -4.95
CA GLU A 673 14.89 19.27 -4.36
C GLU A 673 14.71 19.37 -2.83
N ASN A 674 13.52 19.09 -2.31
CA ASN A 674 13.22 19.22 -0.88
C ASN A 674 13.49 17.91 -0.11
N THR A 675 14.63 17.88 0.60
CA THR A 675 15.04 16.73 1.42
C THR A 675 14.34 16.62 2.78
N ASN A 676 13.51 17.59 3.19
CA ASN A 676 12.74 17.51 4.44
C ASN A 676 11.62 16.47 4.35
N ILE A 677 11.15 16.17 3.15
CA ILE A 677 10.12 15.17 2.90
C ILE A 677 10.77 13.79 2.88
N THR A 678 10.50 12.95 3.86
CA THR A 678 11.07 11.58 3.94
C THR A 678 10.13 10.51 3.38
N LEU A 679 8.87 10.86 3.11
CA LEU A 679 7.87 9.92 2.59
C LEU A 679 8.32 9.38 1.22
N PRO A 680 8.35 8.04 1.03
CA PRO A 680 8.68 7.44 -0.25
C PRO A 680 7.77 7.88 -1.40
N TYR A 681 8.29 7.82 -2.63
CA TYR A 681 7.53 8.14 -3.83
C TYR A 681 7.99 7.34 -5.05
N CYS A 682 7.14 7.20 -6.06
CA CYS A 682 7.51 6.73 -7.39
C CYS A 682 6.69 7.43 -8.47
N ALA A 683 6.96 7.13 -9.74
CA ALA A 683 6.29 7.76 -10.88
C ALA A 683 5.33 6.82 -11.62
N ALA A 684 4.23 7.38 -12.11
CA ALA A 684 3.33 6.79 -13.07
C ALA A 684 3.31 7.61 -14.37
N TRP A 685 3.68 7.01 -15.48
CA TRP A 685 3.62 7.68 -16.77
C TRP A 685 2.18 7.75 -17.27
N ALA A 686 1.62 8.97 -17.25
CA ALA A 686 0.38 9.30 -17.94
C ALA A 686 0.68 9.46 -19.44
N ASN A 687 0.66 8.34 -20.15
CA ASN A 687 1.13 8.18 -21.52
C ASN A 687 0.04 8.43 -22.59
N GLU A 688 -1.13 8.95 -22.24
CA GLU A 688 -2.17 9.21 -23.25
C GLU A 688 -2.00 10.56 -23.95
N ASN A 689 -2.70 10.74 -25.07
CA ASN A 689 -2.89 12.06 -25.65
C ASN A 689 -3.57 12.97 -24.62
N TRP A 690 -3.12 14.22 -24.53
CA TRP A 690 -3.87 15.23 -23.81
C TRP A 690 -4.92 15.82 -24.75
N THR A 691 -6.18 15.54 -24.47
CA THR A 691 -7.32 15.98 -25.28
C THR A 691 -8.13 17.05 -24.56
N ARG A 692 -8.88 17.85 -25.31
CA ARG A 692 -9.76 18.89 -24.75
C ARG A 692 -11.00 18.31 -24.06
N ARG A 693 -11.38 17.09 -24.42
CA ARG A 693 -12.30 16.28 -23.61
C ARG A 693 -11.45 15.36 -22.75
N TRP A 694 -11.73 15.32 -21.45
CA TRP A 694 -10.99 14.54 -20.46
C TRP A 694 -11.23 13.02 -20.55
N ASP A 695 -11.81 12.53 -21.65
CA ASP A 695 -12.20 11.13 -21.87
C ASP A 695 -11.35 10.38 -22.92
N GLY A 696 -10.23 10.97 -23.34
CA GLY A 696 -9.27 10.32 -24.24
C GLY A 696 -9.76 10.16 -25.69
N ASP A 697 -10.87 10.80 -26.07
CA ASP A 697 -11.41 10.75 -27.43
C ASP A 697 -10.70 11.76 -28.37
N GLU A 698 -10.33 11.30 -29.56
CA GLU A 698 -9.28 11.89 -30.43
C GLU A 698 -9.69 13.17 -31.20
N GLN A 699 -10.86 13.75 -30.91
CA GLN A 699 -11.45 14.77 -31.80
C GLN A 699 -10.86 16.18 -31.63
N GLU A 700 -10.19 16.50 -30.51
CA GLU A 700 -9.39 17.74 -30.34
C GLU A 700 -8.18 17.52 -29.41
N ILE A 701 -7.05 17.08 -29.96
CA ILE A 701 -5.79 16.85 -29.24
C ILE A 701 -5.09 18.18 -28.94
N LEU A 702 -4.81 18.45 -27.65
CA LEU A 702 -4.04 19.61 -27.16
C LEU A 702 -2.53 19.32 -27.13
N MET A 703 -2.15 18.11 -26.71
CA MET A 703 -0.78 17.60 -26.74
C MET A 703 -0.80 16.14 -27.19
N GLN A 704 -0.09 15.83 -28.27
CA GLN A 704 -0.06 14.49 -28.86
C GLN A 704 1.05 13.64 -28.25
N GLN A 705 0.74 12.38 -27.92
CA GLN A 705 1.72 11.37 -27.59
C GLN A 705 2.14 10.61 -28.84
N ASN A 706 3.44 10.66 -29.16
CA ASN A 706 3.98 10.09 -30.40
C ASN A 706 5.00 8.98 -30.17
N TYR A 707 5.49 8.77 -28.95
CA TYR A 707 6.44 7.71 -28.57
C TYR A 707 7.69 7.73 -29.46
N GLY A 708 8.60 8.69 -29.27
CA GLY A 708 9.66 9.08 -30.23
C GLY A 708 10.77 8.06 -30.53
N GLY A 709 10.50 6.76 -30.45
CA GLY A 709 11.43 5.66 -30.70
C GLY A 709 12.50 5.52 -29.61
N LEU A 710 13.57 4.78 -29.93
CA LEU A 710 14.64 4.43 -28.98
C LEU A 710 15.28 5.67 -28.32
N ARG A 711 15.56 6.71 -29.10
CA ARG A 711 16.15 7.94 -28.56
C ARG A 711 15.27 8.60 -27.50
N ASP A 712 13.96 8.61 -27.71
CA ASP A 712 13.02 9.16 -26.74
C ASP A 712 12.92 8.29 -25.49
N ILE A 713 12.86 6.96 -25.67
CA ILE A 713 12.90 5.98 -24.57
C ILE A 713 14.12 6.21 -23.67
N ILE A 714 15.31 6.41 -24.26
CA ILE A 714 16.55 6.67 -23.53
C ILE A 714 16.50 8.03 -22.81
N ASN A 715 16.08 9.09 -23.49
CA ASN A 715 15.96 10.42 -22.88
C ASN A 715 14.99 10.43 -21.70
N HIS A 716 13.89 9.70 -21.82
CA HIS A 716 12.90 9.56 -20.76
C HIS A 716 13.49 8.86 -19.54
N TYR A 717 14.24 7.78 -19.74
CA TYR A 717 14.98 7.10 -18.68
C TYR A 717 15.94 8.05 -17.96
N PHE A 718 16.81 8.76 -18.69
CA PHE A 718 17.81 9.63 -18.07
C PHE A 718 17.22 10.84 -17.36
N TYR A 719 16.08 11.36 -17.82
CA TYR A 719 15.31 12.34 -17.06
C TYR A 719 14.87 11.76 -15.70
N LEU A 720 14.42 10.51 -15.66
CA LEU A 720 13.95 9.85 -14.44
C LEU A 720 15.08 9.33 -13.54
N LEU A 721 16.27 9.08 -14.09
CA LEU A 721 17.41 8.50 -13.38
C LEU A 721 17.78 9.26 -12.10
N ARG A 722 17.74 10.59 -12.12
CA ARG A 722 18.00 11.42 -10.93
C ARG A 722 17.02 11.12 -9.78
N PHE A 723 15.75 10.84 -10.12
CA PHE A 723 14.75 10.45 -9.14
C PHE A 723 14.94 9.00 -8.72
N PHE A 724 15.28 8.08 -9.63
CA PHE A 724 15.58 6.68 -9.27
C PHE A 724 16.73 6.57 -8.26
N ASN A 725 17.74 7.45 -8.39
CA ASN A 725 18.87 7.58 -7.48
C ASN A 725 18.51 8.20 -6.11
N ASP A 726 17.33 8.82 -5.97
CA ASP A 726 16.86 9.30 -4.68
C ASP A 726 16.62 8.11 -3.74
N LYS A 727 17.14 8.20 -2.52
CA LYS A 727 16.99 7.17 -1.47
C LYS A 727 15.52 6.94 -1.10
N ARG A 728 14.68 7.96 -1.28
CA ARG A 728 13.22 7.92 -1.03
C ARG A 728 12.44 7.30 -2.19
N TYR A 729 13.04 7.15 -3.37
CA TYR A 729 12.34 6.57 -4.50
C TYR A 729 12.02 5.11 -4.22
N TYR A 730 10.74 4.75 -4.28
CA TYR A 730 10.20 3.46 -3.92
C TYR A 730 10.75 2.36 -4.85
N LYS A 731 11.35 1.34 -4.25
CA LYS A 731 12.04 0.24 -4.92
C LYS A 731 11.56 -1.10 -4.36
N ILE A 732 11.42 -2.09 -5.24
CA ILE A 732 11.18 -3.49 -4.86
C ILE A 732 12.39 -4.30 -5.32
N ASP A 733 13.03 -5.03 -4.41
CA ASP A 733 14.21 -5.86 -4.70
C ASP A 733 15.35 -5.13 -5.41
N GLY A 734 15.57 -3.85 -5.05
CA GLY A 734 16.59 -2.99 -5.66
C GLY A 734 16.23 -2.43 -7.04
N LYS A 735 15.01 -2.68 -7.53
CA LYS A 735 14.48 -2.13 -8.79
C LYS A 735 13.60 -0.91 -8.53
N PRO A 736 13.86 0.26 -9.14
CA PRO A 736 12.94 1.40 -9.13
C PRO A 736 11.56 1.00 -9.66
N VAL A 737 10.50 1.30 -8.90
CA VAL A 737 9.13 1.02 -9.33
C VAL A 737 8.67 2.10 -10.31
N PHE A 738 8.11 1.68 -11.44
CA PHE A 738 7.58 2.58 -12.45
C PHE A 738 6.27 2.07 -13.02
N PHE A 739 5.23 2.90 -12.93
CA PHE A 739 3.91 2.57 -13.45
C PHE A 739 3.77 3.09 -14.88
N ILE A 740 3.18 2.27 -15.76
CA ILE A 740 2.81 2.68 -17.12
C ILE A 740 1.29 2.62 -17.22
N TYR A 741 0.67 3.79 -17.42
CA TYR A 741 -0.76 3.84 -17.69
C TYR A 741 -1.06 3.23 -19.05
N ARG A 742 -2.15 2.47 -19.20
CA ARG A 742 -2.62 1.87 -20.47
C ARG A 742 -1.49 1.43 -21.43
N PRO A 743 -0.68 0.41 -21.06
CA PRO A 743 0.50 0.04 -21.85
C PRO A 743 0.19 -0.31 -23.31
N SER A 744 -1.03 -0.73 -23.62
CA SER A 744 -1.48 -1.03 -25.00
C SER A 744 -1.35 0.15 -25.98
N LYS A 745 -1.23 1.39 -25.49
CA LYS A 745 -1.05 2.59 -26.32
C LYS A 745 0.42 2.84 -26.69
N VAL A 746 1.38 2.22 -26.00
CA VAL A 746 2.81 2.43 -26.22
C VAL A 746 3.26 1.66 -27.47
N LYS A 747 3.71 2.37 -28.52
CA LYS A 747 4.09 1.74 -29.80
C LYS A 747 5.34 0.86 -29.71
N TYR A 748 6.32 1.25 -28.91
CA TYR A 748 7.63 0.61 -28.77
C TYR A 748 7.79 0.01 -27.36
N LEU A 749 6.75 -0.72 -26.91
CA LEU A 749 6.66 -1.16 -25.52
C LEU A 749 7.75 -2.17 -25.17
N GLU A 750 7.98 -3.18 -26.02
CA GLU A 750 9.00 -4.21 -25.77
C GLU A 750 10.41 -3.59 -25.77
N GLU A 751 10.68 -2.66 -26.68
CA GLU A 751 11.92 -1.89 -26.73
C GLU A 751 12.08 -1.01 -25.50
N LEU A 752 11.01 -0.39 -25.00
CA LEU A 752 11.04 0.42 -23.77
C LEU A 752 11.41 -0.43 -22.57
N LEU A 753 10.69 -1.54 -22.34
CA LEU A 753 10.91 -2.41 -21.18
C LEU A 753 12.32 -3.00 -21.17
N SER A 754 12.80 -3.47 -22.33
CA SER A 754 14.15 -4.04 -22.47
C SER A 754 15.24 -2.98 -22.31
N THR A 755 15.11 -1.84 -22.98
CA THR A 755 16.08 -0.72 -22.92
C THR A 755 16.19 -0.18 -21.50
N TRP A 756 15.07 0.05 -20.82
CA TRP A 756 15.10 0.60 -19.45
C TRP A 756 15.65 -0.41 -18.44
N ASN A 757 15.36 -1.71 -18.59
CA ASN A 757 16.01 -2.72 -17.75
C ASN A 757 17.52 -2.75 -17.96
N TYR A 758 17.97 -2.69 -19.22
CA TYR A 758 19.39 -2.57 -19.54
C TYR A 758 19.99 -1.31 -18.90
N LEU A 759 19.43 -0.13 -19.13
CA LEU A 759 19.93 1.13 -18.56
C LEU A 759 19.93 1.13 -17.03
N ALA A 760 18.93 0.52 -16.39
CA ALA A 760 18.85 0.39 -14.93
C ALA A 760 19.93 -0.50 -14.34
N LEU A 761 20.23 -1.65 -14.96
CA LEU A 761 21.36 -2.50 -14.57
C LEU A 761 22.69 -1.73 -14.63
N HIS A 762 22.87 -0.93 -15.69
CA HIS A 762 24.08 -0.12 -15.89
C HIS A 762 24.12 1.15 -15.02
N SER A 763 22.99 1.54 -14.44
CA SER A 763 22.88 2.64 -13.48
C SER A 763 23.00 2.17 -12.01
N GLY A 764 23.26 0.87 -11.77
CA GLY A 764 23.45 0.30 -10.44
C GLY A 764 22.18 -0.23 -9.76
N PHE A 765 21.09 -0.41 -10.51
CA PHE A 765 19.85 -1.05 -10.03
C PHE A 765 19.75 -2.50 -10.50
N ASN A 766 18.81 -3.27 -9.95
CA ASN A 766 18.57 -4.66 -10.37
C ASN A 766 17.61 -4.78 -11.59
N GLY A 767 17.49 -3.72 -12.40
CA GLY A 767 16.45 -3.52 -13.40
C GLY A 767 15.39 -2.50 -12.95
N ILE A 768 14.28 -2.40 -13.69
CA ILE A 768 13.08 -1.60 -13.33
C ILE A 768 11.96 -2.55 -12.94
N TYR A 769 11.20 -2.21 -11.90
CA TYR A 769 10.00 -2.95 -11.51
C TYR A 769 8.80 -2.31 -12.19
N PHE A 770 8.40 -2.85 -13.33
CA PHE A 770 7.33 -2.29 -14.14
C PHE A 770 5.96 -2.75 -13.64
N ILE A 771 5.06 -1.79 -13.44
CA ILE A 771 3.66 -2.06 -13.11
C ILE A 771 2.75 -1.50 -14.20
N ALA A 772 1.98 -2.38 -14.84
CA ALA A 772 0.96 -1.97 -15.80
C ALA A 772 -0.27 -1.45 -15.05
N MET A 773 -0.72 -0.21 -15.29
CA MET A 773 -2.02 0.24 -14.80
C MET A 773 -3.09 -0.16 -15.81
N LYS A 774 -3.72 -1.31 -15.56
CA LYS A 774 -4.75 -1.88 -16.41
C LYS A 774 -6.08 -1.17 -16.14
N THR A 775 -6.60 -0.51 -17.16
CA THR A 775 -7.89 0.20 -17.09
C THR A 775 -9.00 -0.62 -17.74
N SER A 776 -10.25 -0.30 -17.45
CA SER A 776 -11.40 -0.97 -18.08
C SER A 776 -11.52 -0.77 -19.60
N PHE A 777 -10.76 0.18 -20.18
CA PHE A 777 -10.70 0.36 -21.64
C PHE A 777 -9.88 -0.72 -22.33
N GLU A 778 -9.08 -1.47 -21.57
CA GLU A 778 -8.28 -2.58 -22.06
C GLU A 778 -9.02 -3.89 -21.76
N ASN A 779 -9.78 -4.39 -22.73
CA ASN A 779 -10.50 -5.67 -22.62
C ASN A 779 -9.55 -6.87 -22.74
N LEU A 780 -8.61 -6.96 -21.80
CA LEU A 780 -7.55 -7.97 -21.73
C LEU A 780 -7.77 -8.90 -20.52
N PRO A 781 -7.33 -10.17 -20.59
CA PRO A 781 -7.41 -11.08 -19.44
C PRO A 781 -6.53 -10.59 -18.28
N LYS A 782 -6.80 -11.06 -17.06
CA LYS A 782 -5.91 -10.84 -15.91
C LYS A 782 -4.58 -11.55 -16.16
N GLY A 783 -3.47 -10.93 -15.77
CA GLY A 783 -2.11 -11.43 -15.90
C GLY A 783 -1.49 -11.17 -17.26
N PHE A 784 -2.24 -10.61 -18.22
CA PHE A 784 -1.77 -10.38 -19.58
C PHE A 784 -0.47 -9.57 -19.62
N TRP A 785 -0.35 -8.52 -18.81
CA TRP A 785 0.85 -7.67 -18.84
C TRP A 785 2.04 -8.35 -18.17
N ILE A 786 1.80 -9.20 -17.18
CA ILE A 786 2.84 -10.01 -16.55
C ILE A 786 3.46 -10.96 -17.58
N GLU A 787 2.63 -11.61 -18.41
CA GLU A 787 3.09 -12.44 -19.54
C GLU A 787 3.86 -11.65 -20.61
N LYS A 788 3.66 -10.32 -20.67
CA LYS A 788 4.35 -9.40 -21.59
C LYS A 788 5.61 -8.76 -21.01
N GLY A 789 6.08 -9.23 -19.84
CA GLY A 789 7.34 -8.80 -19.26
C GLY A 789 7.24 -7.67 -18.24
N PHE A 790 6.03 -7.33 -17.78
CA PHE A 790 5.86 -6.51 -16.57
C PHE A 790 6.09 -7.36 -15.32
N ASP A 791 6.62 -6.77 -14.24
CA ASP A 791 6.77 -7.45 -12.96
C ASP A 791 5.42 -7.62 -12.24
N ASN A 792 4.47 -6.71 -12.45
CA ASN A 792 3.09 -6.84 -11.96
C ASN A 792 2.10 -6.00 -12.80
N GLU A 793 0.81 -6.18 -12.55
CA GLU A 793 -0.26 -5.33 -13.06
C GLU A 793 -1.15 -4.85 -11.90
N MET A 794 -1.57 -3.59 -11.98
CA MET A 794 -2.52 -2.98 -11.06
C MET A 794 -3.87 -2.86 -11.76
N ILE A 795 -4.93 -3.36 -11.12
CA ILE A 795 -6.29 -3.19 -11.61
C ILE A 795 -6.77 -1.81 -11.21
N PHE A 796 -6.81 -0.86 -12.16
CA PHE A 796 -7.18 0.53 -11.88
C PHE A 796 -8.68 0.65 -11.61
N GLN A 797 -9.03 1.16 -10.44
CA GLN A 797 -10.41 1.43 -10.03
C GLN A 797 -10.67 2.94 -9.92
N PRO A 798 -11.92 3.41 -10.15
CA PRO A 798 -13.05 2.61 -10.60
C PRO A 798 -12.93 2.25 -12.09
N GLY A 799 -13.13 0.98 -12.41
CA GLY A 799 -13.16 0.46 -13.78
C GLY A 799 -14.54 0.65 -14.38
N TYR A 800 -14.67 1.53 -15.38
CA TYR A 800 -15.96 1.81 -16.06
C TYR A 800 -16.64 0.56 -16.64
N GLY A 801 -15.88 -0.45 -17.05
CA GLY A 801 -16.42 -1.73 -17.53
C GLY A 801 -17.13 -2.54 -16.45
N SER A 802 -16.70 -2.42 -15.19
CA SER A 802 -17.35 -3.05 -14.03
C SER A 802 -18.56 -2.23 -13.58
N VAL A 803 -18.43 -0.90 -13.60
CA VAL A 803 -19.54 0.05 -13.37
C VAL A 803 -20.67 -0.15 -14.39
N GLN A 804 -20.36 -0.40 -15.67
CA GLN A 804 -21.36 -0.60 -16.72
C GLN A 804 -22.07 -1.95 -16.66
N LYS A 805 -21.52 -2.95 -15.98
CA LYS A 805 -22.18 -4.25 -15.75
C LYS A 805 -23.27 -4.17 -14.67
N LEU A 806 -23.31 -3.10 -13.88
CA LEU A 806 -24.36 -2.88 -12.90
C LEU A 806 -25.69 -2.56 -13.60
N HIS A 807 -26.69 -3.41 -13.37
CA HIS A 807 -28.05 -3.22 -13.89
C HIS A 807 -28.80 -2.02 -13.27
N ASN A 808 -28.22 -1.38 -12.25
CA ASN A 808 -28.83 -0.31 -11.44
C ASN A 808 -28.25 1.10 -11.72
N LEU A 809 -27.63 1.32 -12.89
CA LEU A 809 -27.21 2.66 -13.32
C LEU A 809 -28.42 3.58 -13.46
N LYS A 810 -28.57 4.53 -12.53
CA LYS A 810 -29.69 5.49 -12.51
C LYS A 810 -29.27 6.81 -13.11
N ASP A 811 -30.17 7.45 -13.85
CA ASP A 811 -29.94 8.82 -14.30
C ASP A 811 -30.13 9.79 -13.12
N VAL A 812 -29.37 10.88 -13.08
CA VAL A 812 -29.54 11.95 -12.08
C VAL A 812 -30.97 12.52 -12.04
N ALA A 813 -31.73 12.44 -13.14
CA ALA A 813 -33.15 12.80 -13.18
C ALA A 813 -34.00 12.00 -12.18
N GLU A 814 -33.68 10.73 -11.94
CA GLU A 814 -34.38 9.88 -10.98
C GLU A 814 -34.19 10.31 -9.52
N PHE A 815 -33.16 11.13 -9.26
CA PHE A 815 -32.87 11.70 -7.95
C PHE A 815 -33.45 13.12 -7.78
N GLY A 816 -34.32 13.57 -8.69
CA GLY A 816 -34.99 14.86 -8.57
C GLY A 816 -34.14 16.05 -9.03
N ALA A 817 -33.22 15.85 -9.98
CA ALA A 817 -32.57 16.96 -10.68
C ALA A 817 -33.63 17.83 -11.40
N THR A 818 -33.78 19.10 -11.00
CA THR A 818 -34.88 19.96 -11.47
C THR A 818 -34.56 20.89 -12.64
N ASP A 819 -33.31 20.96 -13.10
CA ASP A 819 -32.89 21.93 -14.12
C ASP A 819 -32.76 21.35 -15.53
N ASN A 820 -33.23 22.13 -16.52
CA ASN A 820 -33.16 21.98 -17.98
C ASN A 820 -31.72 21.94 -18.55
N LEU A 821 -30.75 21.38 -17.84
CA LEU A 821 -29.40 21.17 -18.34
C LEU A 821 -29.36 19.79 -19.02
N ASN A 822 -28.83 19.74 -20.25
CA ASN A 822 -28.49 18.49 -20.97
C ASN A 822 -27.39 17.66 -20.25
N THR A 823 -27.41 17.58 -18.93
CA THR A 823 -26.43 16.91 -18.09
C THR A 823 -26.78 15.43 -18.01
N LYS A 824 -26.15 14.63 -18.88
CA LYS A 824 -26.15 13.17 -18.73
C LYS A 824 -25.14 12.80 -17.64
N ALA A 825 -25.60 12.31 -16.50
CA ALA A 825 -24.77 11.78 -15.44
C ALA A 825 -25.44 10.54 -14.83
N TYR A 826 -24.62 9.57 -14.43
CA TYR A 826 -25.06 8.27 -13.92
C TYR A 826 -24.66 8.13 -12.46
N VAL A 827 -25.62 7.70 -11.65
CA VAL A 827 -25.48 7.52 -10.21
C VAL A 827 -25.46 6.02 -9.90
N LEU A 828 -24.49 5.59 -9.10
CA LEU A 828 -24.44 4.26 -8.51
C LEU A 828 -24.20 4.38 -7.02
N ASP A 829 -24.72 3.44 -6.22
CA ASP A 829 -24.34 3.38 -4.82
C ASP A 829 -22.89 2.92 -4.68
N TYR A 830 -22.12 3.60 -3.84
CA TYR A 830 -20.72 3.32 -3.62
C TYR A 830 -20.49 1.90 -3.08
N GLU A 831 -21.36 1.39 -2.22
CA GLU A 831 -21.19 0.08 -1.59
C GLU A 831 -21.35 -1.06 -2.60
N GLU A 832 -22.38 -0.99 -3.44
CA GLU A 832 -22.60 -1.95 -4.53
C GLU A 832 -21.43 -1.94 -5.52
N ALA A 833 -20.90 -0.75 -5.85
CA ALA A 833 -19.75 -0.63 -6.73
C ALA A 833 -18.47 -1.17 -6.09
N ALA A 834 -18.21 -0.85 -4.82
CA ALA A 834 -17.04 -1.31 -4.08
C ALA A 834 -17.03 -2.84 -3.93
N GLU A 835 -18.18 -3.45 -3.64
CA GLU A 835 -18.30 -4.91 -3.56
C GLU A 835 -17.89 -5.58 -4.88
N LEU A 836 -18.49 -5.17 -6.00
CA LEU A 836 -18.17 -5.72 -7.31
C LEU A 836 -16.71 -5.48 -7.74
N MET A 837 -16.18 -4.28 -7.51
CA MET A 837 -14.80 -3.94 -7.87
C MET A 837 -13.79 -4.69 -7.00
N SER A 838 -14.11 -4.92 -5.73
CA SER A 838 -13.28 -5.72 -4.83
C SER A 838 -13.27 -7.21 -5.22
N ASP A 839 -14.38 -7.74 -5.73
CA ASP A 839 -14.50 -9.12 -6.22
C ASP A 839 -13.82 -9.35 -7.57
N GLU A 840 -13.35 -8.29 -8.23
CA GLU A 840 -12.49 -8.45 -9.40
C GLU A 840 -11.17 -9.14 -9.09
N LEU A 841 -10.73 -9.24 -7.84
CA LEU A 841 -9.49 -9.93 -7.46
C LEU A 841 -9.74 -10.93 -6.34
N ASN A 842 -9.31 -12.17 -6.56
CA ASN A 842 -9.36 -13.22 -5.54
C ASN A 842 -8.07 -13.25 -4.69
N GLU A 843 -8.07 -14.02 -3.60
CA GLU A 843 -6.90 -14.20 -2.72
C GLU A 843 -5.65 -14.71 -3.46
N SER A 844 -5.82 -15.57 -4.46
CA SER A 844 -4.72 -16.15 -5.25
C SER A 844 -4.18 -15.24 -6.36
N ASP A 845 -4.88 -14.15 -6.69
CA ASP A 845 -4.52 -13.28 -7.81
C ASP A 845 -3.28 -12.45 -7.43
N PRO A 846 -2.15 -12.52 -8.18
CA PRO A 846 -0.92 -11.79 -7.88
C PRO A 846 -1.01 -10.27 -8.12
N GLN A 847 -2.07 -9.83 -8.79
CA GLN A 847 -2.30 -8.43 -9.19
C GLN A 847 -2.43 -7.48 -8.02
N ILE A 848 -1.95 -6.26 -8.21
CA ILE A 848 -2.08 -5.18 -7.23
C ILE A 848 -3.51 -4.65 -7.28
N GLY A 849 -4.21 -4.68 -6.14
CA GLY A 849 -5.53 -4.08 -6.03
C GLY A 849 -5.44 -2.56 -5.93
N CYS A 850 -6.44 -1.88 -6.50
CA CYS A 850 -6.62 -0.44 -6.37
C CYS A 850 -7.95 -0.17 -5.66
N VAL A 851 -7.92 0.62 -4.58
CA VAL A 851 -9.10 0.99 -3.79
C VAL A 851 -9.39 2.47 -4.00
N THR A 852 -10.65 2.87 -4.11
CA THR A 852 -11.02 4.28 -4.31
C THR A 852 -11.86 4.82 -3.16
N PRO A 853 -11.47 5.92 -2.49
CA PRO A 853 -12.30 6.56 -1.45
C PRO A 853 -13.69 6.96 -1.92
N SER A 854 -13.80 7.49 -3.14
CA SER A 854 -15.03 8.04 -3.72
C SER A 854 -14.86 8.23 -5.22
N TRP A 855 -15.91 8.66 -5.93
CA TRP A 855 -15.77 9.05 -7.33
C TRP A 855 -16.93 9.93 -7.78
N ASP A 856 -16.62 11.06 -8.38
CA ASP A 856 -17.55 12.00 -9.01
C ASP A 856 -16.81 12.93 -9.98
N ASN A 857 -16.86 12.60 -11.27
CA ASN A 857 -16.22 13.40 -12.32
C ASN A 857 -17.12 14.49 -12.93
N THR A 858 -18.23 14.87 -12.26
CA THR A 858 -19.15 15.90 -12.76
C THR A 858 -18.50 17.28 -12.89
N ALA A 859 -17.50 17.61 -12.06
CA ALA A 859 -16.75 18.86 -12.17
C ALA A 859 -16.01 18.98 -13.52
N ARG A 860 -15.53 17.85 -14.07
CA ARG A 860 -14.91 17.77 -15.41
C ARG A 860 -15.93 17.52 -16.53
N ARG A 861 -17.01 16.79 -16.25
CA ARG A 861 -17.92 16.20 -17.26
C ARG A 861 -19.39 16.59 -17.15
N SER A 862 -19.74 17.72 -16.53
CA SER A 862 -21.13 18.21 -16.32
C SER A 862 -22.05 18.24 -17.56
N LYS A 863 -21.55 18.03 -18.79
CA LYS A 863 -22.33 17.94 -20.03
C LYS A 863 -22.16 16.61 -20.80
N PHE A 864 -21.37 15.66 -20.28
CA PHE A 864 -20.88 14.49 -21.02
C PHE A 864 -20.79 13.23 -20.15
N GLY A 865 -21.92 12.57 -19.87
CA GLY A 865 -21.95 11.21 -19.31
C GLY A 865 -21.08 11.00 -18.07
N ALA A 866 -21.20 11.87 -17.06
CA ALA A 866 -20.44 11.75 -15.81
C ALA A 866 -20.87 10.52 -14.99
N TYR A 867 -20.01 10.03 -14.10
CA TYR A 867 -20.32 8.95 -13.17
C TYR A 867 -20.12 9.42 -11.73
N ILE A 868 -21.04 9.05 -10.86
CA ILE A 868 -21.09 9.43 -9.45
C ILE A 868 -21.25 8.13 -8.64
N LEU A 869 -20.27 7.80 -7.82
CA LEU A 869 -20.39 6.81 -6.75
C LEU A 869 -20.97 7.52 -5.52
N HIS A 870 -22.29 7.52 -5.44
CA HIS A 870 -23.07 8.19 -4.42
C HIS A 870 -23.03 7.44 -3.08
N ASN A 871 -23.34 8.13 -1.99
CA ASN A 871 -23.28 7.59 -0.62
C ASN A 871 -21.91 7.08 -0.18
N SER A 872 -20.81 7.49 -0.83
CA SER A 872 -19.47 7.22 -0.27
C SER A 872 -19.34 7.87 1.11
N THR A 873 -18.80 7.10 2.06
CA THR A 873 -18.38 7.54 3.38
C THR A 873 -17.01 6.95 3.69
N PRO A 874 -16.23 7.57 4.60
CA PRO A 874 -14.97 7.00 5.06
C PRO A 874 -15.06 5.51 5.46
N GLN A 875 -16.16 5.10 6.08
CA GLN A 875 -16.34 3.75 6.63
C GLN A 875 -16.68 2.72 5.55
N LYS A 876 -17.45 3.10 4.54
CA LYS A 876 -17.63 2.24 3.37
C LYS A 876 -16.30 2.05 2.62
N TYR A 877 -15.46 3.09 2.57
CA TYR A 877 -14.09 2.98 2.08
C TYR A 877 -13.21 2.06 2.94
N ASN A 878 -13.31 2.16 4.28
CA ASN A 878 -12.61 1.28 5.22
C ASN A 878 -12.89 -0.20 4.94
N VAL A 879 -14.15 -0.55 4.73
CA VAL A 879 -14.57 -1.93 4.44
C VAL A 879 -13.88 -2.47 3.20
N TRP A 880 -13.83 -1.70 2.11
CA TRP A 880 -13.13 -2.11 0.89
C TRP A 880 -11.62 -2.24 1.13
N LEU A 881 -10.99 -1.27 1.78
CA LEU A 881 -9.55 -1.34 2.06
C LEU A 881 -9.20 -2.52 2.97
N LYS A 882 -10.01 -2.83 3.98
CA LYS A 882 -9.84 -4.02 4.84
C LYS A 882 -9.90 -5.31 4.03
N LYS A 883 -10.85 -5.43 3.10
CA LYS A 883 -10.96 -6.59 2.21
C LYS A 883 -9.69 -6.78 1.37
N GLU A 884 -9.15 -5.69 0.81
CA GLU A 884 -7.90 -5.73 0.06
C GLU A 884 -6.69 -6.08 0.94
N LEU A 885 -6.58 -5.49 2.13
CA LEU A 885 -5.49 -5.79 3.07
C LEU A 885 -5.55 -7.24 3.56
N ARG A 886 -6.74 -7.77 3.87
CA ARG A 886 -6.96 -9.19 4.16
C ARG A 886 -6.51 -10.05 2.99
N ARG A 887 -6.90 -9.71 1.77
CA ARG A 887 -6.52 -10.45 0.55
C ARG A 887 -5.01 -10.56 0.41
N ILE A 888 -4.29 -9.45 0.56
CA ILE A 888 -2.83 -9.43 0.37
C ILE A 888 -2.05 -9.90 1.61
N SER A 889 -2.68 -10.04 2.77
CA SER A 889 -2.05 -10.53 4.01
C SER A 889 -1.57 -11.98 3.92
N THR A 890 -2.10 -12.77 2.98
CA THR A 890 -1.69 -14.16 2.72
C THR A 890 -0.46 -14.26 1.80
N ARG A 891 -0.03 -13.14 1.20
CA ARG A 891 1.05 -13.13 0.21
C ARG A 891 2.43 -13.27 0.85
N LYS A 892 3.31 -13.98 0.14
CA LYS A 892 4.75 -13.99 0.43
C LYS A 892 5.42 -12.79 -0.24
N GLY A 893 6.34 -12.13 0.47
CA GLY A 893 7.06 -10.96 -0.04
C GLY A 893 6.33 -9.63 0.22
N ARG A 894 6.57 -8.62 -0.65
CA ARG A 894 5.99 -7.27 -0.54
C ARG A 894 4.47 -7.29 -0.69
N LYS A 895 3.76 -6.67 0.26
CA LYS A 895 2.29 -6.62 0.31
C LYS A 895 1.81 -5.24 -0.16
N LEU A 896 1.89 -5.00 -1.46
CA LEU A 896 1.56 -3.72 -2.10
C LEU A 896 0.08 -3.63 -2.49
N SER A 897 -0.55 -2.50 -2.13
CA SER A 897 -1.85 -2.06 -2.62
C SER A 897 -1.82 -0.57 -2.97
N VAL A 898 -2.68 -0.14 -3.90
CA VAL A 898 -2.76 1.24 -4.35
C VAL A 898 -4.09 1.86 -3.98
N ILE A 899 -4.07 3.14 -3.60
CA ILE A 899 -5.26 3.93 -3.37
C ILE A 899 -5.37 5.01 -4.45
N ASN A 900 -6.45 4.99 -5.22
CA ASN A 900 -6.82 6.05 -6.15
C ASN A 900 -7.85 6.93 -5.48
N ALA A 901 -7.55 8.10 -4.93
CA ALA A 901 -6.26 8.82 -4.97
C ALA A 901 -6.00 9.63 -3.69
N TRP A 902 -4.81 10.22 -3.58
CA TRP A 902 -4.51 11.26 -2.60
C TRP A 902 -5.36 12.52 -2.86
N ASN A 903 -5.32 13.07 -4.08
CA ASN A 903 -5.82 14.43 -4.37
C ASN A 903 -6.48 14.62 -5.77
N GLU A 904 -7.26 13.67 -6.28
CA GLU A 904 -8.06 13.85 -7.53
C GLU A 904 -9.36 14.64 -7.25
N TRP A 905 -9.22 15.90 -6.84
CA TRP A 905 -10.32 16.75 -6.35
C TRP A 905 -11.47 16.97 -7.36
N ALA A 906 -11.17 17.16 -8.65
CA ALA A 906 -12.23 17.35 -9.65
C ALA A 906 -12.92 16.05 -10.07
N GLU A 907 -12.45 14.90 -9.57
CA GLU A 907 -13.14 13.62 -9.61
C GLU A 907 -13.74 13.27 -8.25
N GLY A 908 -13.78 14.23 -7.30
CA GLY A 908 -14.29 14.00 -5.95
C GLY A 908 -13.63 12.83 -5.25
N ASN A 909 -12.43 12.41 -5.67
CA ASN A 909 -11.77 11.16 -5.29
C ASN A 909 -10.44 11.46 -4.58
N HIS A 910 -10.50 11.69 -3.27
CA HIS A 910 -9.34 12.16 -2.51
C HIS A 910 -9.35 11.58 -1.09
N LEU A 911 -8.16 11.21 -0.61
CA LEU A 911 -7.90 10.99 0.81
C LEU A 911 -7.68 12.30 1.55
N GLU A 912 -7.30 13.37 0.85
CA GLU A 912 -7.03 14.66 1.47
C GLU A 912 -8.22 15.18 2.27
N PRO A 913 -7.95 15.89 3.39
CA PRO A 913 -9.01 16.39 4.25
C PRO A 913 -9.93 17.39 3.54
N ASP A 914 -11.22 17.12 3.58
CA ASP A 914 -12.27 17.96 3.00
C ASP A 914 -13.14 18.60 4.09
N HIS A 915 -14.09 19.43 3.67
CA HIS A 915 -14.99 20.11 4.60
C HIS A 915 -16.07 19.19 5.20
N LYS A 916 -16.48 18.12 4.50
CA LYS A 916 -17.58 17.26 4.94
C LYS A 916 -17.13 16.20 5.95
N PHE A 917 -16.03 15.53 5.66
CA PHE A 917 -15.51 14.41 6.43
C PHE A 917 -14.20 14.75 7.16
N GLY A 918 -13.59 15.91 6.90
CA GLY A 918 -12.34 16.29 7.55
C GLY A 918 -11.27 15.22 7.28
N LYS A 919 -10.66 14.69 8.34
CA LYS A 919 -9.66 13.60 8.24
C LYS A 919 -10.28 12.20 8.20
N GLY A 920 -11.59 12.06 7.99
CA GLY A 920 -12.31 10.79 8.07
C GLY A 920 -11.68 9.70 7.19
N TYR A 921 -11.46 9.95 5.90
CA TYR A 921 -10.85 8.96 5.01
C TYR A 921 -9.45 8.53 5.46
N LEU A 922 -8.62 9.47 5.95
CA LEU A 922 -7.29 9.15 6.49
C LEU A 922 -7.38 8.30 7.78
N GLN A 923 -8.30 8.63 8.69
CA GLN A 923 -8.53 7.85 9.92
C GLN A 923 -8.93 6.42 9.57
N GLU A 924 -9.81 6.27 8.59
CA GLU A 924 -10.27 4.98 8.11
C GLU A 924 -9.20 4.19 7.34
N THR A 925 -8.28 4.86 6.62
CA THR A 925 -7.07 4.21 6.08
C THR A 925 -6.23 3.60 7.21
N LEU A 926 -6.03 4.34 8.30
CA LEU A 926 -5.23 3.89 9.45
C LEU A 926 -5.90 2.72 10.18
N TYR A 927 -7.22 2.74 10.36
CA TYR A 927 -7.96 1.61 10.94
C TYR A 927 -7.90 0.36 10.06
N ALA A 928 -8.05 0.52 8.74
CA ALA A 928 -7.92 -0.60 7.83
C ALA A 928 -6.52 -1.21 7.90
N TYR A 929 -5.48 -0.37 7.98
CA TYR A 929 -4.10 -0.82 8.17
C TYR A 929 -3.93 -1.70 9.42
N ALA A 930 -4.48 -1.26 10.56
CA ALA A 930 -4.44 -2.02 11.81
C ALA A 930 -5.10 -3.40 11.65
N SER A 931 -6.26 -3.46 11.00
CA SER A 931 -6.92 -4.75 10.70
C SER A 931 -6.11 -5.63 9.76
N GLY A 932 -5.45 -5.04 8.76
CA GLY A 932 -4.46 -5.74 7.92
C GLY A 932 -3.39 -6.45 8.75
N MET A 933 -2.85 -5.77 9.76
CA MET A 933 -1.83 -6.34 10.66
C MET A 933 -2.38 -7.52 11.48
N VAL A 934 -3.63 -7.43 11.93
CA VAL A 934 -4.32 -8.55 12.61
C VAL A 934 -4.42 -9.75 11.68
N TYR A 935 -4.86 -9.55 10.43
CA TYR A 935 -4.97 -10.65 9.46
C TYR A 935 -3.62 -11.26 9.11
N LEU A 936 -2.58 -10.45 8.97
CA LEU A 936 -1.23 -10.92 8.70
C LEU A 936 -0.75 -11.85 9.82
N ALA A 937 -0.82 -11.38 11.06
CA ALA A 937 -0.39 -12.17 12.20
C ALA A 937 -1.28 -13.40 12.44
N MET A 938 -2.58 -13.33 12.11
CA MET A 938 -3.47 -14.49 12.09
C MET A 938 -2.99 -15.54 11.07
N ASN A 939 -2.68 -15.16 9.85
CA ASN A 939 -2.21 -16.09 8.81
C ASN A 939 -0.85 -16.70 9.17
N GLU A 940 0.06 -15.93 9.74
CA GLU A 940 1.35 -16.46 10.23
C GLU A 940 1.16 -17.48 11.36
N ALA A 941 0.22 -17.24 12.26
CA ALA A 941 -0.12 -18.16 13.33
C ALA A 941 -0.73 -19.46 12.81
N LEU A 942 -1.65 -19.39 11.84
CA LEU A 942 -2.33 -20.56 11.28
C LEU A 942 -1.41 -21.42 10.40
N ASN A 943 -0.36 -20.84 9.82
CA ASN A 943 0.63 -21.56 9.02
C ASN A 943 1.67 -22.32 9.87
N LYS A 944 1.88 -21.91 11.13
CA LYS A 944 2.77 -22.58 12.09
C LYS A 944 2.09 -23.77 12.74
#